data_AF-A0A4R8QXJ4-F1
#
_entry.id   AF-A0A4R8QXJ4-F1
#
_cell.length_a   1.000
_cell.length_b   1.000
_cell.length_c   1.000
_cell.angle_alpha   90.00
_cell.angle_beta   90.00
_cell.angle_gamma   90.00
#
_symmetry.space_group_name_H-M   'P 1'
#
loop_
_entity.id
_entity.type
_entity.pdbx_description
1 polymer ?
#
loop_
_entity_poly.entity_id
_entity_poly.type
_entity_poly.pdbx_seq_one_letter_code
_entity_poly.pdbx_strand_id
1 'polypeptide(L)'
;MAMLVKSLAAFAALVAATTGFASDADGSQAPLVSSDLHMNSLDYVPRIKKHLIDQGTLCKKHFCTTAICCPARVSLWTGKAAHNTNVTDVFMPYGGYFKFVKEGHDENYLPVFLQDAGYNTHYTGKLFNAHTVDNYDSPRAAGWTGSDFLLDPYAYSYLNATFQRNKDAPVSNEGEYSTGVLAGKALGFLDDAVAEDKPFFVGIAPIAPHSNVPSNTVDEGVPDGKRAGFATPPIPAARHAHLFPDVVVPRTENFNPDKESGANWVREQPRQSDENIAFNDHFYRSRLRALQAVDELVESVVLKLEEYGILEDTYIFYTTDNGFHIGQHRLQSGKECGYEEDINIPLIVRGPRVPEGKTAEIVTVHQDLVPTILGLASAPLRTDLDGLAIPLTKLDFEDAARTRHDHVTIEHWGIAASEGAWGFFGTNQSFMFNNTYKAIRVVSKESKEYNLYYSVWCTNEHELYDLNTDPGQLRNLLQAISQATSFLGLPIEKIVSRLDSLLLVTKSCKGSVLVDDVERTAPTRTYDEDAKPQDERTPTSAVIKIVLILLVGTFTANADGSLVMATHPTIASEFDDLENSSWLFVAFALAGAATQALYGKLSDVYGRRSLLMVAYMLFAIGCALVGVGQTMWQVVVGRVISGSGGSALNVLGLLLITDLVPLREVAAWQAGINLAATVGRSLGGPVGGWLADTIGWRWSFLGQTPIFMVAVLLCWLFLPGGKRASKTDTESEDIKPEESNKSDLASVDFLGAALLALFILAFLLPIEIGGTKIPWTHPLIFVLFGASVVLFGLFALTEEWYAKEPIFPLELLKQRDIVLTYVITGGQVAAQLGLMFSVPLYFQVTQRVSNTIAGVHLFPAVFGNAIGSILAGYLIKRTGRYKSLLVIATIASSVSYVLLLLRWHGDTNVWESLYIFPSGFGAGLVQSAGFISVQAAVNPKHKAAVTSGMFLTFQIGMILGLSCVSAVMMETMRWRLEAWLQGMGLEAIARKEIIEKATSSVDYANHTESHISKAIVQAYVEGLGFSHGVSLISSALAFVGAVFLREHKI
;
A
#
# COMPACT_ATOMS: atom_id res chain seq x y z
N MET A 1 -6.11 16.81 -22.25
CA MET A 1 -5.45 15.95 -21.24
C MET A 1 -6.56 15.58 -20.27
N ALA A 2 -7.16 14.39 -20.33
CA ALA A 2 -6.57 13.06 -20.12
C ALA A 2 -6.10 12.93 -18.65
N MET A 3 -6.49 11.92 -17.88
CA MET A 3 -6.95 10.55 -18.16
C MET A 3 -8.11 10.15 -17.21
N LEU A 4 -8.84 9.02 -17.25
CA LEU A 4 -9.16 7.91 -18.18
C LEU A 4 -9.80 6.83 -17.26
N VAL A 5 -11.12 6.59 -17.36
CA VAL A 5 -11.85 5.63 -16.50
C VAL A 5 -13.00 4.99 -17.30
N LYS A 6 -12.77 3.84 -17.98
CA LYS A 6 -13.81 3.09 -18.74
C LYS A 6 -13.57 1.57 -18.90
N SER A 7 -14.67 0.81 -18.77
CA SER A 7 -15.10 -0.37 -19.56
C SER A 7 -14.45 -1.75 -19.40
N LEU A 8 -15.29 -2.79 -19.64
CA LEU A 8 -15.21 -4.04 -18.89
C LEU A 8 -16.06 -5.24 -19.44
N ALA A 9 -15.52 -6.09 -20.32
CA ALA A 9 -15.84 -7.53 -20.44
C ALA A 9 -15.17 -8.13 -21.69
N ALA A 10 -14.82 -9.41 -21.62
CA ALA A 10 -14.47 -10.27 -22.74
C ALA A 10 -14.69 -11.74 -22.35
N PHE A 11 -15.41 -12.44 -23.23
CA PHE A 11 -15.69 -13.88 -23.17
C PHE A 11 -14.40 -14.72 -23.05
N ALA A 12 -14.52 -16.00 -22.68
CA ALA A 12 -13.43 -16.97 -22.81
C ALA A 12 -13.98 -18.32 -23.27
N ALA A 13 -13.89 -18.60 -24.58
CA ALA A 13 -13.83 -19.98 -25.06
C ALA A 13 -12.39 -20.46 -24.93
N LEU A 14 -12.21 -21.63 -24.33
CA LEU A 14 -10.91 -22.19 -23.99
C LEU A 14 -10.88 -23.64 -24.48
N VAL A 15 -10.03 -23.89 -25.47
CA VAL A 15 -9.92 -25.16 -26.19
C VAL A 15 -8.60 -25.82 -25.81
N ALA A 16 -8.63 -27.05 -25.30
CA ALA A 16 -7.44 -27.81 -24.90
C ALA A 16 -7.53 -29.26 -25.42
N ALA A 17 -6.56 -29.67 -26.23
CA ALA A 17 -6.53 -31.01 -26.84
C ALA A 17 -5.66 -31.98 -26.02
N THR A 18 -6.19 -33.15 -25.65
CA THR A 18 -5.53 -34.14 -24.78
C THR A 18 -5.96 -35.57 -25.16
N THR A 19 -5.03 -36.39 -25.64
CA THR A 19 -5.33 -37.71 -26.19
C THR A 19 -5.47 -38.80 -25.10
N GLY A 20 -6.55 -39.60 -25.14
CA GLY A 20 -6.56 -40.90 -24.45
C GLY A 20 -7.88 -41.46 -23.91
N PHE A 21 -8.52 -42.36 -24.68
CA PHE A 21 -9.32 -43.53 -24.30
C PHE A 21 -10.70 -43.42 -23.56
N ALA A 22 -11.74 -43.82 -24.32
CA ALA A 22 -12.67 -44.94 -24.11
C ALA A 22 -13.96 -44.84 -23.22
N SER A 23 -15.10 -44.80 -23.94
CA SER A 23 -16.34 -45.62 -23.84
C SER A 23 -17.46 -45.39 -22.79
N ASP A 24 -18.69 -45.42 -23.34
CA ASP A 24 -19.99 -45.92 -22.83
C ASP A 24 -20.93 -45.04 -21.94
N ALA A 25 -21.64 -44.15 -22.64
CA ALA A 25 -23.10 -44.22 -22.88
C ALA A 25 -24.17 -43.65 -21.89
N ASP A 26 -25.28 -43.26 -22.53
CA ASP A 26 -26.68 -43.06 -22.11
C ASP A 26 -27.04 -42.03 -21.00
N GLY A 27 -27.81 -40.99 -21.38
CA GLY A 27 -29.28 -41.11 -21.23
C GLY A 27 -30.05 -40.08 -20.38
N SER A 28 -30.52 -38.99 -21.01
CA SER A 28 -31.76 -38.18 -20.76
C SER A 28 -31.62 -36.68 -20.46
N GLN A 29 -32.62 -35.88 -20.88
CA GLN A 29 -32.57 -34.41 -21.01
C GLN A 29 -33.33 -33.64 -19.92
N ALA A 30 -32.84 -32.43 -19.58
CA ALA A 30 -33.54 -31.37 -18.86
C ALA A 30 -33.05 -29.98 -19.36
N PRO A 31 -33.83 -28.88 -19.26
CA PRO A 31 -33.49 -27.61 -19.91
C PRO A 31 -32.35 -26.83 -19.24
N LEU A 32 -31.57 -26.10 -20.06
CA LEU A 32 -30.24 -25.56 -19.73
C LEU A 32 -30.16 -24.03 -20.01
N VAL A 33 -29.30 -23.29 -19.29
CA VAL A 33 -29.26 -21.80 -19.28
C VAL A 33 -27.81 -21.24 -19.22
N SER A 34 -27.59 -20.05 -19.81
CA SER A 34 -26.36 -19.24 -20.00
C SER A 34 -26.83 -17.91 -20.68
N SER A 35 -26.06 -16.97 -21.23
CA SER A 35 -24.65 -16.58 -21.00
C SER A 35 -24.53 -15.65 -19.78
N ASP A 36 -25.56 -14.85 -19.53
CA ASP A 36 -25.88 -14.20 -18.27
C ASP A 36 -27.00 -15.07 -17.65
N LEU A 37 -26.72 -15.89 -16.61
CA LEU A 37 -27.59 -17.02 -16.25
C LEU A 37 -29.04 -16.61 -15.90
N HIS A 38 -29.19 -15.43 -15.29
CA HIS A 38 -30.49 -14.90 -14.81
C HIS A 38 -31.15 -13.92 -15.79
N MET A 39 -30.47 -13.61 -16.91
CA MET A 39 -30.97 -12.74 -17.97
C MET A 39 -31.37 -13.52 -19.23
N ASN A 40 -31.56 -14.84 -19.14
CA ASN A 40 -32.07 -15.72 -20.20
C ASN A 40 -31.35 -15.64 -21.57
N SER A 41 -30.09 -15.21 -21.60
CA SER A 41 -29.37 -14.96 -22.87
C SER A 41 -29.19 -16.21 -23.74
N LEU A 42 -29.28 -17.42 -23.16
CA LEU A 42 -29.13 -18.71 -23.87
C LEU A 42 -30.23 -19.00 -24.87
N ASP A 43 -31.46 -18.59 -24.56
CA ASP A 43 -32.65 -18.88 -25.36
C ASP A 43 -32.53 -18.26 -26.77
N TYR A 44 -31.53 -17.39 -26.96
CA TYR A 44 -31.20 -16.64 -28.16
C TYR A 44 -29.88 -17.07 -28.82
N VAL A 45 -29.13 -18.06 -28.30
CA VAL A 45 -27.88 -18.58 -28.92
C VAL A 45 -27.97 -20.09 -29.24
N PRO A 46 -28.68 -20.45 -30.32
CA PRO A 46 -29.03 -21.84 -30.61
C PRO A 46 -27.84 -22.71 -31.02
N ARG A 47 -26.72 -22.15 -31.47
CA ARG A 47 -25.55 -22.92 -31.88
C ARG A 47 -24.67 -23.29 -30.69
N ILE A 48 -24.45 -22.36 -29.77
CA ILE A 48 -23.82 -22.63 -28.46
C ILE A 48 -24.60 -23.74 -27.75
N LYS A 49 -25.94 -23.67 -27.79
CA LYS A 49 -26.78 -24.74 -27.26
C LYS A 49 -26.52 -26.08 -27.97
N LYS A 50 -26.73 -26.15 -29.30
CA LYS A 50 -26.55 -27.35 -30.13
C LYS A 50 -25.19 -28.02 -29.94
N HIS A 51 -24.11 -27.23 -29.92
CA HIS A 51 -22.74 -27.75 -30.07
C HIS A 51 -21.99 -27.99 -28.76
N LEU A 52 -22.31 -27.25 -27.69
CA LEU A 52 -21.62 -27.35 -26.40
C LEU A 52 -22.52 -27.86 -25.26
N ILE A 53 -23.81 -27.54 -25.28
CA ILE A 53 -24.72 -27.77 -24.14
C ILE A 53 -25.47 -29.08 -24.32
N ASP A 54 -26.12 -29.26 -25.47
CA ASP A 54 -26.77 -30.52 -25.84
C ASP A 54 -25.73 -31.65 -26.07
N GLN A 55 -24.43 -31.32 -25.99
CA GLN A 55 -23.26 -32.18 -26.24
C GLN A 55 -22.19 -32.05 -25.13
N GLY A 56 -22.58 -31.59 -23.93
CA GLY A 56 -21.66 -31.44 -22.79
C GLY A 56 -22.39 -31.26 -21.46
N THR A 57 -21.66 -30.88 -20.41
CA THR A 57 -22.22 -30.61 -19.08
C THR A 57 -22.25 -29.11 -18.78
N LEU A 58 -23.40 -28.59 -18.37
CA LEU A 58 -23.57 -27.25 -17.79
C LEU A 58 -23.40 -27.30 -16.27
N CYS A 59 -22.38 -26.61 -15.75
CA CYS A 59 -22.26 -26.29 -14.33
C CYS A 59 -23.11 -25.04 -14.01
N LYS A 60 -24.29 -25.26 -13.42
CA LYS A 60 -25.32 -24.24 -13.16
C LYS A 60 -25.09 -23.42 -11.88
N LYS A 61 -24.08 -23.81 -11.08
CA LYS A 61 -23.63 -23.11 -9.88
C LYS A 61 -22.13 -22.79 -9.97
N HIS A 62 -21.77 -22.18 -11.09
CA HIS A 62 -20.45 -21.64 -11.34
C HIS A 62 -20.45 -20.14 -11.03
N PHE A 63 -19.44 -19.64 -10.32
CA PHE A 63 -19.42 -18.27 -9.82
C PHE A 63 -18.11 -17.55 -10.12
N CYS A 64 -18.19 -16.30 -10.57
CA CYS A 64 -17.04 -15.41 -10.52
C CYS A 64 -16.90 -14.83 -9.10
N THR A 65 -15.70 -14.87 -8.53
CA THR A 65 -15.46 -14.33 -7.18
C THR A 65 -15.45 -12.79 -7.13
N THR A 66 -15.48 -12.13 -8.28
CA THR A 66 -15.50 -10.66 -8.41
C THR A 66 -16.19 -10.32 -9.73
N ALA A 67 -17.31 -9.59 -9.70
CA ALA A 67 -18.16 -9.30 -10.87
C ALA A 67 -17.61 -8.17 -11.78
N ILE A 68 -16.31 -8.19 -12.06
CA ILE A 68 -15.58 -7.13 -12.79
C ILE A 68 -14.39 -7.76 -13.56
N CYS A 69 -14.35 -7.57 -14.88
CA CYS A 69 -13.59 -8.50 -15.74
C CYS A 69 -12.07 -8.55 -15.59
N CYS A 70 -11.36 -7.46 -15.26
CA CYS A 70 -9.90 -7.56 -15.16
C CYS A 70 -9.45 -8.50 -14.03
N PRO A 71 -9.88 -8.33 -12.76
CA PRO A 71 -9.53 -9.28 -11.70
C PRO A 71 -10.23 -10.63 -11.84
N ALA A 72 -11.44 -10.69 -12.43
CA ALA A 72 -12.08 -11.98 -12.75
C ALA A 72 -11.23 -12.78 -13.76
N ARG A 73 -10.70 -12.14 -14.81
CA ARG A 73 -9.85 -12.81 -15.80
C ARG A 73 -8.44 -13.07 -15.27
N VAL A 74 -7.91 -12.25 -14.36
CA VAL A 74 -6.69 -12.60 -13.61
C VAL A 74 -6.94 -13.86 -12.76
N SER A 75 -8.10 -14.00 -12.14
CA SER A 75 -8.48 -15.20 -11.39
C SER A 75 -8.57 -16.45 -12.29
N LEU A 76 -9.24 -16.33 -13.45
CA LEU A 76 -9.29 -17.36 -14.50
C LEU A 76 -7.89 -17.84 -14.95
N TRP A 77 -6.93 -16.92 -15.10
CA TRP A 77 -5.60 -17.28 -15.61
C TRP A 77 -4.61 -17.74 -14.53
N THR A 78 -4.77 -17.31 -13.28
CA THR A 78 -3.81 -17.60 -12.18
C THR A 78 -4.29 -18.68 -11.21
N GLY A 79 -5.58 -19.04 -11.22
CA GLY A 79 -6.18 -20.00 -10.29
C GLY A 79 -6.26 -19.48 -8.86
N LYS A 80 -6.29 -18.14 -8.68
CA LYS A 80 -6.20 -17.44 -7.39
C LYS A 80 -7.32 -16.41 -7.21
N ALA A 81 -7.65 -16.11 -5.95
CA ALA A 81 -8.62 -15.07 -5.61
C ALA A 81 -8.06 -13.66 -5.86
N ALA A 82 -8.94 -12.67 -6.09
CA ALA A 82 -8.53 -11.30 -6.35
C ALA A 82 -7.80 -10.67 -5.15
N HIS A 83 -8.16 -11.02 -3.91
CA HIS A 83 -7.38 -10.62 -2.73
C HIS A 83 -5.96 -11.23 -2.66
N ASN A 84 -5.74 -12.41 -3.27
CA ASN A 84 -4.43 -13.09 -3.29
C ASN A 84 -3.56 -12.67 -4.49
N THR A 85 -4.17 -12.24 -5.60
CA THR A 85 -3.43 -11.69 -6.75
C THR A 85 -3.15 -10.18 -6.60
N ASN A 86 -3.83 -9.50 -5.68
CA ASN A 86 -3.74 -8.05 -5.46
C ASN A 86 -4.16 -7.22 -6.70
N VAL A 87 -4.74 -7.85 -7.73
CA VAL A 87 -5.46 -7.19 -8.83
C VAL A 87 -6.93 -7.22 -8.44
N THR A 88 -7.51 -6.06 -8.15
CA THR A 88 -8.86 -5.95 -7.53
C THR A 88 -9.79 -4.97 -8.25
N ASP A 89 -9.30 -4.32 -9.30
CA ASP A 89 -9.97 -3.27 -10.07
C ASP A 89 -9.54 -3.42 -11.55
N VAL A 90 -10.01 -2.54 -12.42
CA VAL A 90 -9.49 -2.34 -13.78
C VAL A 90 -8.61 -1.10 -13.92
N PHE A 91 -8.73 -0.15 -13.00
CA PHE A 91 -8.04 1.13 -13.04
C PHE A 91 -6.74 1.11 -12.22
N MET A 92 -5.71 1.77 -12.73
CA MET A 92 -4.48 2.00 -11.98
C MET A 92 -4.78 2.85 -10.73
N PRO A 93 -4.18 2.55 -9.56
CA PRO A 93 -3.08 1.61 -9.33
C PRO A 93 -3.50 0.17 -8.95
N TYR A 94 -4.80 -0.14 -8.90
CA TYR A 94 -5.34 -1.40 -8.35
C TYR A 94 -5.65 -2.47 -9.42
N GLY A 95 -5.59 -2.10 -10.70
CA GLY A 95 -6.04 -2.92 -11.82
C GLY A 95 -5.22 -2.78 -13.10
N GLY A 96 -5.55 -3.63 -14.07
CA GLY A 96 -5.00 -3.63 -15.43
C GLY A 96 -3.67 -4.38 -15.60
N TYR A 97 -3.24 -4.50 -16.85
CA TYR A 97 -2.07 -5.27 -17.28
C TYR A 97 -0.77 -4.85 -16.57
N PHE A 98 -0.54 -3.54 -16.45
CA PHE A 98 0.61 -3.02 -15.68
C PHE A 98 0.62 -3.51 -14.22
N LYS A 99 -0.56 -3.65 -13.58
CA LYS A 99 -0.68 -4.17 -12.23
C LYS A 99 -0.45 -5.69 -12.20
N PHE A 100 -1.03 -6.44 -13.13
CA PHE A 100 -0.82 -7.88 -13.29
C PHE A 100 0.68 -8.24 -13.42
N VAL A 101 1.39 -7.55 -14.32
CA VAL A 101 2.85 -7.67 -14.50
C VAL A 101 3.62 -7.26 -13.24
N LYS A 102 3.27 -6.12 -12.62
CA LYS A 102 3.99 -5.57 -11.48
C LYS A 102 3.97 -6.47 -10.23
N GLU A 103 2.94 -7.29 -10.07
CA GLU A 103 2.88 -8.29 -8.99
C GLU A 103 3.50 -9.65 -9.38
N GLY A 104 4.04 -9.79 -10.59
CA GLY A 104 4.78 -10.96 -11.08
C GLY A 104 3.93 -12.11 -11.60
N HIS A 105 2.67 -11.85 -11.99
CA HIS A 105 1.76 -12.91 -12.45
C HIS A 105 1.96 -13.29 -13.93
N ASP A 106 2.60 -12.44 -14.73
CA ASP A 106 2.94 -12.73 -16.14
C ASP A 106 4.02 -13.81 -16.30
N GLU A 107 4.83 -14.05 -15.25
CA GLU A 107 5.73 -15.21 -15.15
C GLU A 107 5.06 -16.44 -14.49
N ASN A 108 3.84 -16.31 -13.93
CA ASN A 108 3.25 -17.30 -13.03
C ASN A 108 1.73 -17.50 -13.25
N TYR A 109 1.35 -17.80 -14.49
CA TYR A 109 -0.04 -18.02 -14.91
C TYR A 109 -0.18 -19.15 -15.95
N LEU A 110 -1.41 -19.65 -16.15
CA LEU A 110 -1.73 -20.87 -16.92
C LEU A 110 -1.01 -21.02 -18.27
N PRO A 111 -0.87 -19.99 -19.14
CA PRO A 111 -0.19 -20.15 -20.43
C PRO A 111 1.29 -20.52 -20.28
N VAL A 112 1.98 -19.99 -19.26
CA VAL A 112 3.37 -20.38 -18.93
C VAL A 112 3.40 -21.83 -18.46
N PHE A 113 2.49 -22.21 -17.54
CA PHE A 113 2.42 -23.58 -17.01
C PHE A 113 2.15 -24.62 -18.10
N LEU A 114 1.41 -24.25 -19.14
CA LEU A 114 1.14 -25.09 -20.31
C LEU A 114 2.35 -25.18 -21.25
N GLN A 115 3.07 -24.09 -21.50
CA GLN A 115 4.34 -24.15 -22.24
C GLN A 115 5.40 -24.99 -21.51
N ASP A 116 5.49 -24.90 -20.17
CA ASP A 116 6.35 -25.77 -19.35
C ASP A 116 5.94 -27.26 -19.46
N ALA A 117 4.64 -27.53 -19.65
CA ALA A 117 4.11 -28.87 -19.93
C ALA A 117 4.23 -29.29 -21.42
N GLY A 118 4.84 -28.48 -22.27
CA GLY A 118 5.10 -28.77 -23.69
C GLY A 118 3.95 -28.44 -24.66
N TYR A 119 2.92 -27.74 -24.22
CA TYR A 119 1.78 -27.33 -25.08
C TYR A 119 2.12 -26.10 -25.92
N ASN A 120 1.62 -26.07 -27.15
CA ASN A 120 1.57 -24.83 -27.92
C ASN A 120 0.36 -23.99 -27.48
N THR A 121 0.59 -22.72 -27.15
CA THR A 121 -0.41 -21.85 -26.52
C THR A 121 -0.77 -20.67 -27.43
N HIS A 122 -2.05 -20.59 -27.78
CA HIS A 122 -2.58 -19.58 -28.69
C HIS A 122 -3.66 -18.71 -28.03
N TYR A 123 -3.70 -17.43 -28.42
CA TYR A 123 -4.69 -16.48 -27.88
C TYR A 123 -5.19 -15.48 -28.90
N THR A 124 -6.49 -15.19 -28.91
CA THR A 124 -7.01 -14.00 -29.60
C THR A 124 -8.07 -13.28 -28.78
N GLY A 125 -8.05 -11.95 -28.78
CA GLY A 125 -9.00 -11.11 -28.04
C GLY A 125 -8.40 -10.37 -26.85
N LYS A 126 -9.26 -9.90 -25.93
CA LYS A 126 -8.84 -8.97 -24.87
C LYS A 126 -8.26 -9.72 -23.66
N LEU A 127 -6.93 -9.70 -23.52
CA LEU A 127 -6.25 -10.28 -22.36
C LEU A 127 -6.60 -9.54 -21.06
N PHE A 128 -6.25 -8.25 -20.93
CA PHE A 128 -6.50 -7.44 -19.73
C PHE A 128 -6.85 -5.99 -20.08
N ASN A 129 -7.42 -5.26 -19.11
CA ASN A 129 -7.56 -3.79 -19.18
C ASN A 129 -6.20 -3.12 -19.14
N ALA A 130 -6.06 -1.95 -19.77
CA ALA A 130 -4.80 -1.20 -19.85
C ALA A 130 -3.61 -1.98 -20.45
N HIS A 131 -3.90 -3.04 -21.21
CA HIS A 131 -3.00 -3.57 -22.25
C HIS A 131 -3.29 -2.74 -23.51
N THR A 132 -2.37 -1.83 -23.87
CA THR A 132 -2.61 -0.75 -24.83
C THR A 132 -1.69 -0.81 -26.04
N VAL A 133 -2.06 -0.09 -27.09
CA VAL A 133 -1.23 0.16 -28.27
C VAL A 133 0.14 0.82 -27.95
N ASP A 134 0.29 1.40 -26.76
CA ASP A 134 1.53 2.03 -26.28
C ASP A 134 2.39 1.13 -25.35
N ASN A 135 1.84 0.02 -24.84
CA ASN A 135 2.52 -0.81 -23.82
C ASN A 135 2.50 -2.33 -24.08
N TYR A 136 1.90 -2.78 -25.18
CA TYR A 136 1.77 -4.20 -25.57
C TYR A 136 3.08 -5.00 -25.56
N ASP A 137 4.22 -4.32 -25.65
CA ASP A 137 5.54 -4.95 -25.60
C ASP A 137 6.44 -4.57 -24.43
N SER A 138 5.89 -3.89 -23.42
CA SER A 138 6.64 -3.36 -22.27
C SER A 138 6.04 -3.77 -20.91
N PRO A 139 6.09 -5.07 -20.52
CA PRO A 139 6.63 -6.21 -21.26
C PRO A 139 5.59 -6.86 -22.18
N ARG A 140 6.05 -7.79 -23.04
CA ARG A 140 5.20 -8.70 -23.82
C ARG A 140 4.66 -9.79 -22.90
N ALA A 141 3.38 -10.13 -23.01
CA ALA A 141 2.79 -11.21 -22.21
C ALA A 141 3.49 -12.55 -22.54
N ALA A 142 4.08 -13.18 -21.52
CA ALA A 142 4.79 -14.46 -21.68
C ALA A 142 3.82 -15.65 -21.78
N GLY A 143 4.32 -16.85 -22.08
CA GLY A 143 3.52 -18.08 -22.10
C GLY A 143 2.68 -18.30 -23.37
N TRP A 144 2.92 -17.57 -24.46
CA TRP A 144 2.18 -17.70 -25.72
C TRP A 144 3.11 -18.08 -26.89
N THR A 145 2.74 -19.13 -27.62
CA THR A 145 3.36 -19.54 -28.90
C THR A 145 2.94 -18.56 -30.01
N GLY A 146 1.67 -18.15 -30.00
CA GLY A 146 1.14 -17.08 -30.85
C GLY A 146 -0.01 -16.34 -30.18
N SER A 147 -0.17 -15.06 -30.52
CA SER A 147 -1.18 -14.18 -29.92
C SER A 147 -1.73 -13.16 -30.91
N ASP A 148 -2.99 -12.79 -30.74
CA ASP A 148 -3.66 -11.64 -31.39
C ASP A 148 -4.38 -10.83 -30.30
N PHE A 149 -3.64 -10.00 -29.58
CA PHE A 149 -4.19 -9.25 -28.46
C PHE A 149 -5.02 -8.06 -28.94
N LEU A 150 -6.25 -7.96 -28.44
CA LEU A 150 -7.15 -6.81 -28.66
C LEU A 150 -6.84 -5.72 -27.62
N LEU A 151 -6.38 -4.56 -28.08
CA LEU A 151 -5.72 -3.55 -27.24
C LEU A 151 -6.59 -2.31 -26.94
N ASP A 152 -6.46 -1.79 -25.72
CA ASP A 152 -7.01 -0.50 -25.32
C ASP A 152 -6.26 0.66 -26.03
N PRO A 153 -6.93 1.80 -26.33
CA PRO A 153 -8.32 2.15 -26.02
C PRO A 153 -9.37 1.54 -26.97
N TYR A 154 -8.93 0.81 -28.00
CA TYR A 154 -9.78 0.34 -29.11
C TYR A 154 -10.55 -0.96 -28.82
N ALA A 155 -10.20 -1.69 -27.75
CA ALA A 155 -10.78 -2.99 -27.42
C ALA A 155 -12.31 -3.00 -27.27
N TYR A 156 -12.91 -1.86 -26.91
CA TYR A 156 -14.35 -1.70 -26.72
C TYR A 156 -15.09 -1.09 -27.92
N SER A 157 -14.41 -0.89 -29.05
CA SER A 157 -15.03 -0.51 -30.31
C SER A 157 -15.39 -1.74 -31.14
N TYR A 158 -16.65 -1.81 -31.58
CA TYR A 158 -17.13 -2.89 -32.44
C TYR A 158 -16.72 -2.74 -33.91
N LEU A 159 -16.32 -1.53 -34.34
CA LEU A 159 -16.05 -1.17 -35.75
C LEU A 159 -14.69 -0.48 -35.97
N ASN A 160 -13.88 -0.33 -34.92
CA ASN A 160 -12.52 0.22 -34.96
C ASN A 160 -11.67 -0.52 -33.92
N ALA A 161 -11.54 -1.83 -34.10
CA ALA A 161 -10.82 -2.71 -33.18
C ALA A 161 -9.33 -2.80 -33.58
N THR A 162 -8.42 -2.58 -32.65
CA THR A 162 -6.97 -2.72 -32.87
C THR A 162 -6.45 -4.02 -32.26
N PHE A 163 -5.87 -4.87 -33.10
CA PHE A 163 -5.27 -6.15 -32.74
C PHE A 163 -3.75 -6.12 -32.92
N GLN A 164 -3.01 -6.88 -32.12
CA GLN A 164 -1.56 -7.01 -32.22
C GLN A 164 -1.17 -8.48 -32.33
N ARG A 165 -0.60 -8.87 -33.49
CA ARG A 165 -0.17 -10.24 -33.79
C ARG A 165 1.25 -10.47 -33.28
N ASN A 166 1.43 -11.53 -32.48
CA ASN A 166 2.71 -12.09 -32.05
C ASN A 166 3.72 -11.04 -31.57
N LYS A 167 4.62 -10.60 -32.46
CA LYS A 167 5.70 -9.66 -32.15
C LYS A 167 5.62 -8.34 -32.93
N ASP A 168 4.64 -8.20 -33.80
CA ASP A 168 4.48 -7.10 -34.74
C ASP A 168 3.78 -5.90 -34.07
N ALA A 169 3.73 -4.76 -34.77
CA ALA A 169 3.05 -3.57 -34.29
C ALA A 169 1.51 -3.74 -34.32
N PRO A 170 0.75 -3.03 -33.47
CA PRO A 170 -0.72 -3.06 -33.51
C PRO A 170 -1.29 -2.57 -34.85
N VAL A 171 -2.31 -3.26 -35.35
CA VAL A 171 -3.02 -2.97 -36.60
C VAL A 171 -4.49 -2.68 -36.29
N SER A 172 -4.99 -1.52 -36.71
CA SER A 172 -6.42 -1.20 -36.62
C SER A 172 -7.19 -1.77 -37.80
N ASN A 173 -8.42 -2.20 -37.53
CA ASN A 173 -9.33 -2.86 -38.47
C ASN A 173 -10.57 -1.97 -38.61
N GLU A 174 -10.39 -0.77 -39.17
CA GLU A 174 -11.43 0.26 -39.27
C GLU A 174 -12.53 -0.14 -40.28
N GLY A 175 -13.78 -0.10 -39.82
CA GLY A 175 -14.96 -0.54 -40.58
C GLY A 175 -15.27 -2.04 -40.45
N GLU A 176 -14.36 -2.84 -39.90
CA GLU A 176 -14.55 -4.29 -39.73
C GLU A 176 -15.17 -4.63 -38.37
N TYR A 177 -16.05 -5.64 -38.34
CA TYR A 177 -16.75 -6.03 -37.12
C TYR A 177 -15.84 -6.85 -36.20
N SER A 178 -15.53 -6.32 -35.01
CA SER A 178 -14.53 -6.84 -34.06
C SER A 178 -14.61 -8.37 -33.83
N THR A 179 -15.79 -8.91 -33.54
CA THR A 179 -15.99 -10.36 -33.32
C THR A 179 -15.73 -11.20 -34.59
N GLY A 180 -15.93 -10.63 -35.78
CA GLY A 180 -15.64 -11.29 -37.06
C GLY A 180 -14.13 -11.34 -37.37
N VAL A 181 -13.42 -10.23 -37.12
CA VAL A 181 -11.94 -10.18 -37.21
C VAL A 181 -11.32 -11.20 -36.25
N LEU A 182 -11.85 -11.26 -35.02
CA LEU A 182 -11.44 -12.23 -34.01
C LEU A 182 -11.75 -13.68 -34.41
N ALA A 183 -12.88 -13.94 -35.07
CA ALA A 183 -13.20 -15.28 -35.56
C ALA A 183 -12.21 -15.78 -36.62
N GLY A 184 -11.84 -14.93 -37.58
CA GLY A 184 -10.79 -15.26 -38.56
C GLY A 184 -9.45 -15.59 -37.90
N LYS A 185 -9.08 -14.82 -36.85
CA LYS A 185 -7.86 -15.04 -36.06
C LYS A 185 -7.90 -16.32 -35.22
N ALA A 186 -9.06 -16.64 -34.63
CA ALA A 186 -9.27 -17.86 -33.85
C ALA A 186 -9.16 -19.12 -34.73
N LEU A 187 -9.78 -19.10 -35.92
CA LEU A 187 -9.67 -20.20 -36.88
C LEU A 187 -8.24 -20.36 -37.40
N GLY A 188 -7.56 -19.25 -37.73
CA GLY A 188 -6.14 -19.29 -38.12
C GLY A 188 -5.23 -19.89 -37.05
N PHE A 189 -5.52 -19.70 -35.76
CA PHE A 189 -4.77 -20.38 -34.68
C PHE A 189 -5.07 -21.87 -34.53
N LEU A 190 -6.23 -22.35 -35.01
CA LEU A 190 -6.48 -23.79 -35.12
C LEU A 190 -5.72 -24.38 -36.32
N ASP A 191 -5.69 -23.66 -37.46
CA ASP A 191 -4.87 -24.02 -38.62
C ASP A 191 -3.38 -24.10 -38.24
N ASP A 192 -2.86 -23.08 -37.53
CA ASP A 192 -1.50 -23.03 -36.97
C ASP A 192 -1.24 -24.24 -36.04
N ALA A 193 -2.10 -24.45 -35.04
CA ALA A 193 -1.90 -25.49 -34.01
C ALA A 193 -1.95 -26.92 -34.56
N VAL A 194 -2.83 -27.20 -35.53
CA VAL A 194 -2.91 -28.53 -36.18
C VAL A 194 -1.70 -28.78 -37.08
N ALA A 195 -1.14 -27.74 -37.71
CA ALA A 195 0.06 -27.87 -38.54
C ALA A 195 1.36 -28.13 -37.72
N GLU A 196 1.36 -27.84 -36.42
CA GLU A 196 2.52 -28.00 -35.53
C GLU A 196 2.66 -29.39 -34.88
N ASP A 197 1.68 -30.29 -35.07
CA ASP A 197 1.64 -31.69 -34.57
C ASP A 197 2.02 -31.84 -33.08
N LYS A 198 1.35 -31.03 -32.23
CA LYS A 198 1.57 -30.96 -30.78
C LYS A 198 0.26 -30.80 -30.01
N PRO A 199 0.23 -31.20 -28.72
CA PRO A 199 -0.85 -30.81 -27.83
C PRO A 199 -0.93 -29.29 -27.74
N PHE A 200 -2.14 -28.73 -27.79
CA PHE A 200 -2.33 -27.30 -27.91
C PHE A 200 -3.44 -26.76 -27.02
N PHE A 201 -3.38 -25.45 -26.82
CA PHE A 201 -4.33 -24.63 -26.08
C PHE A 201 -4.71 -23.41 -26.92
N VAL A 202 -6.00 -23.08 -27.05
CA VAL A 202 -6.46 -21.82 -27.67
C VAL A 202 -7.44 -21.09 -26.76
N GLY A 203 -7.10 -19.85 -26.38
CA GLY A 203 -8.00 -18.93 -25.69
C GLY A 203 -8.61 -17.90 -26.65
N ILE A 204 -9.93 -17.74 -26.62
CA ILE A 204 -10.70 -16.95 -27.59
C ILE A 204 -11.61 -15.98 -26.83
N ALA A 205 -11.31 -14.67 -26.90
CA ALA A 205 -11.84 -13.65 -25.99
C ALA A 205 -12.43 -12.38 -26.67
N PRO A 206 -13.55 -12.51 -27.41
CA PRO A 206 -14.28 -11.37 -27.95
C PRO A 206 -14.95 -10.51 -26.88
N ILE A 207 -15.13 -9.24 -27.22
CA ILE A 207 -15.73 -8.21 -26.36
C ILE A 207 -17.27 -8.30 -26.29
N ALA A 208 -17.91 -8.97 -27.25
CA ALA A 208 -19.37 -9.08 -27.30
C ALA A 208 -19.89 -10.00 -26.17
N PRO A 209 -20.99 -9.65 -25.48
CA PRO A 209 -21.96 -8.59 -25.79
C PRO A 209 -21.80 -7.30 -24.94
N HIS A 210 -20.59 -6.90 -24.57
CA HIS A 210 -20.33 -5.67 -23.79
C HIS A 210 -20.82 -4.38 -24.50
N SER A 211 -21.08 -3.32 -23.75
CA SER A 211 -21.32 -1.97 -24.30
C SER A 211 -20.25 -1.54 -25.31
N ASN A 212 -20.66 -0.83 -26.36
CA ASN A 212 -19.72 -0.18 -27.25
C ASN A 212 -19.19 1.11 -26.59
N VAL A 213 -17.89 1.37 -26.72
CA VAL A 213 -17.27 2.61 -26.26
C VAL A 213 -16.38 3.19 -27.36
N PRO A 214 -16.78 4.33 -27.97
CA PRO A 214 -15.97 4.96 -29.00
C PRO A 214 -14.69 5.55 -28.39
N SER A 215 -13.58 5.35 -29.10
CA SER A 215 -12.26 5.93 -28.78
C SER A 215 -12.18 7.42 -29.12
N ASN A 216 -12.94 7.86 -30.13
CA ASN A 216 -13.09 9.26 -30.55
C ASN A 216 -14.29 9.94 -29.88
N THR A 217 -14.26 11.28 -29.79
CA THR A 217 -15.37 12.08 -29.24
C THR A 217 -16.49 12.38 -30.25
N VAL A 218 -16.35 11.93 -31.50
CA VAL A 218 -17.33 12.09 -32.58
C VAL A 218 -18.34 10.94 -32.51
N ASP A 219 -19.61 11.19 -32.84
CA ASP A 219 -20.70 10.21 -32.77
C ASP A 219 -20.64 9.16 -33.89
N GLU A 220 -19.66 8.27 -33.80
CA GLU A 220 -19.52 7.09 -34.68
C GLU A 220 -20.69 6.11 -34.45
N GLY A 221 -21.71 6.21 -35.32
CA GLY A 221 -22.71 5.16 -35.54
C GLY A 221 -23.87 5.06 -34.55
N VAL A 222 -24.12 6.07 -33.72
CA VAL A 222 -25.23 6.07 -32.74
C VAL A 222 -26.54 6.61 -33.36
N PRO A 223 -27.60 5.79 -33.51
CA PRO A 223 -28.93 6.29 -33.87
C PRO A 223 -29.59 6.91 -32.63
N ASP A 224 -30.11 8.14 -32.78
CA ASP A 224 -30.50 9.06 -31.69
C ASP A 224 -29.37 9.42 -30.71
N GLY A 225 -29.20 10.73 -30.47
CA GLY A 225 -28.09 11.31 -29.67
C GLY A 225 -28.13 11.05 -28.15
N LYS A 226 -28.67 9.91 -27.70
CA LYS A 226 -28.68 9.47 -26.30
C LYS A 226 -27.41 8.67 -25.98
N ARG A 227 -26.26 9.35 -25.83
CA ARG A 227 -25.06 8.72 -25.27
C ARG A 227 -25.38 8.13 -23.89
N ALA A 228 -25.02 6.88 -23.65
CA ALA A 228 -25.35 6.18 -22.42
C ALA A 228 -24.33 6.51 -21.32
N GLY A 229 -24.42 7.76 -20.81
CA GLY A 229 -23.41 8.36 -19.95
C GLY A 229 -22.05 8.45 -20.66
N PHE A 230 -21.19 7.45 -20.42
CA PHE A 230 -19.87 7.34 -21.03
C PHE A 230 -19.76 6.26 -22.12
N ALA A 231 -20.78 5.42 -22.31
CA ALA A 231 -20.82 4.31 -23.25
C ALA A 231 -21.99 4.43 -24.24
N THR A 232 -22.23 3.40 -25.04
CA THR A 232 -23.46 3.19 -25.82
C THR A 232 -23.90 1.73 -25.68
N PRO A 233 -25.14 1.36 -26.03
CA PRO A 233 -25.52 -0.04 -26.20
C PRO A 233 -24.53 -0.81 -27.12
N PRO A 234 -24.43 -2.14 -26.98
CA PRO A 234 -23.61 -2.98 -27.86
C PRO A 234 -23.99 -2.77 -29.33
N ILE A 235 -23.02 -2.65 -30.24
CA ILE A 235 -23.31 -2.54 -31.67
C ILE A 235 -23.43 -3.96 -32.24
N PRO A 236 -24.60 -4.40 -32.74
CA PRO A 236 -24.73 -5.70 -33.37
C PRO A 236 -24.07 -5.70 -34.76
N ALA A 237 -23.67 -6.88 -35.25
CA ALA A 237 -23.25 -6.99 -36.64
C ALA A 237 -24.44 -6.63 -37.55
N ALA A 238 -24.19 -6.00 -38.70
CA ALA A 238 -25.25 -5.52 -39.60
C ALA A 238 -26.24 -6.63 -40.00
N ARG A 239 -25.77 -7.87 -40.13
CA ARG A 239 -26.59 -9.07 -40.41
C ARG A 239 -27.56 -9.44 -39.27
N HIS A 240 -27.27 -9.08 -38.03
CA HIS A 240 -28.06 -9.43 -36.84
C HIS A 240 -28.93 -8.28 -36.30
N ALA A 241 -28.74 -7.04 -36.79
CA ALA A 241 -29.38 -5.84 -36.28
C ALA A 241 -30.93 -5.86 -36.29
N HIS A 242 -31.55 -6.72 -37.11
CA HIS A 242 -33.00 -6.86 -37.26
C HIS A 242 -33.63 -7.92 -36.33
N LEU A 243 -32.83 -8.76 -35.67
CA LEU A 243 -33.32 -9.89 -34.88
C LEU A 243 -34.01 -9.45 -33.58
N PHE A 244 -34.85 -10.30 -33.01
CA PHE A 244 -35.52 -10.09 -31.72
C PHE A 244 -36.13 -8.67 -31.53
N PRO A 245 -37.01 -8.20 -32.43
CA PRO A 245 -37.55 -6.83 -32.34
C PRO A 245 -38.36 -6.59 -31.06
N ASP A 246 -39.13 -7.57 -30.61
CA ASP A 246 -40.11 -7.42 -29.52
C ASP A 246 -39.63 -7.93 -28.15
N VAL A 247 -38.41 -8.48 -28.05
CA VAL A 247 -37.90 -9.00 -26.76
C VAL A 247 -37.57 -7.85 -25.80
N VAL A 248 -37.82 -8.06 -24.52
CA VAL A 248 -37.62 -7.13 -23.39
C VAL A 248 -36.75 -7.78 -22.33
N VAL A 249 -36.16 -6.99 -21.43
CA VAL A 249 -35.43 -7.52 -20.27
C VAL A 249 -36.35 -8.43 -19.44
N PRO A 250 -35.89 -9.62 -18.99
CA PRO A 250 -36.66 -10.48 -18.10
C PRO A 250 -37.27 -9.72 -16.91
N ARG A 251 -38.61 -9.72 -16.84
CA ARG A 251 -39.39 -9.05 -15.81
C ARG A 251 -39.54 -9.94 -14.57
N THR A 252 -38.40 -10.27 -13.96
CA THR A 252 -38.29 -11.00 -12.68
C THR A 252 -38.88 -10.19 -11.53
N GLU A 253 -39.12 -10.82 -10.37
CA GLU A 253 -39.69 -10.12 -9.19
C GLU A 253 -38.82 -8.94 -8.72
N ASN A 254 -37.50 -9.03 -8.95
CA ASN A 254 -36.53 -7.99 -8.62
C ASN A 254 -36.30 -6.95 -9.74
N PHE A 255 -36.96 -7.04 -10.89
CA PHE A 255 -36.91 -6.01 -11.92
C PHE A 255 -37.73 -4.77 -11.51
N ASN A 256 -37.05 -3.65 -11.25
CA ASN A 256 -37.63 -2.35 -10.85
C ASN A 256 -38.78 -2.41 -9.79
N PRO A 257 -38.56 -3.07 -8.63
CA PRO A 257 -39.60 -3.40 -7.65
C PRO A 257 -40.28 -2.17 -7.01
N ASP A 258 -41.55 -2.35 -6.61
CA ASP A 258 -42.35 -1.33 -5.91
C ASP A 258 -41.69 -0.84 -4.61
N LYS A 259 -41.02 -1.75 -3.89
CA LYS A 259 -40.23 -1.46 -2.68
C LYS A 259 -38.74 -1.48 -2.99
N GLU A 260 -37.96 -0.73 -2.23
CA GLU A 260 -36.50 -0.82 -2.26
C GLU A 260 -36.00 -2.18 -1.73
N SER A 261 -34.81 -2.58 -2.18
CA SER A 261 -34.16 -3.85 -1.82
C SER A 261 -32.63 -3.68 -1.81
N GLY A 262 -31.91 -4.67 -1.29
CA GLY A 262 -30.46 -4.57 -1.08
C GLY A 262 -30.07 -3.72 0.14
N ALA A 263 -28.78 -3.42 0.23
CA ALA A 263 -28.17 -2.51 1.21
C ALA A 263 -27.34 -1.40 0.54
N ASN A 264 -26.80 -0.49 1.36
CA ASN A 264 -25.94 0.62 0.92
C ASN A 264 -26.65 1.42 -0.19
N TRP A 265 -25.88 1.95 -1.15
CA TRP A 265 -26.36 2.78 -2.25
C TRP A 265 -27.38 2.08 -3.17
N VAL A 266 -27.45 0.74 -3.20
CA VAL A 266 -28.44 -0.02 -3.99
C VAL A 266 -29.85 0.23 -3.44
N ARG A 267 -29.99 0.17 -2.12
CA ARG A 267 -31.27 0.40 -1.43
C ARG A 267 -31.82 1.82 -1.63
N GLU A 268 -30.93 2.78 -1.83
CA GLU A 268 -31.27 4.17 -2.09
C GLU A 268 -31.68 4.46 -3.55
N GLN A 269 -31.67 3.47 -4.46
CA GLN A 269 -32.08 3.69 -5.85
C GLN A 269 -33.59 3.98 -5.97
N PRO A 270 -33.98 5.09 -6.63
CA PRO A 270 -35.37 5.38 -6.94
C PRO A 270 -35.89 4.41 -8.00
N ARG A 271 -37.21 4.24 -8.05
CA ARG A 271 -37.87 3.46 -9.10
C ARG A 271 -37.57 4.10 -10.47
N GLN A 272 -37.19 3.27 -11.44
CA GLN A 272 -36.94 3.69 -12.82
C GLN A 272 -38.26 4.07 -13.52
N SER A 273 -38.21 5.09 -14.39
CA SER A 273 -39.36 5.51 -15.21
C SER A 273 -39.49 4.66 -16.48
N ASP A 274 -40.66 4.74 -17.13
CA ASP A 274 -40.98 3.96 -18.32
C ASP A 274 -40.02 4.23 -19.49
N GLU A 275 -39.46 5.44 -19.61
CA GLU A 275 -38.45 5.77 -20.63
C GLU A 275 -37.11 5.06 -20.38
N ASN A 276 -36.72 4.87 -19.12
CA ASN A 276 -35.52 4.12 -18.76
C ASN A 276 -35.74 2.62 -18.96
N ILE A 277 -36.92 2.10 -18.58
CA ILE A 277 -37.32 0.71 -18.84
C ILE A 277 -37.27 0.42 -20.35
N ALA A 278 -37.85 1.29 -21.19
CA ALA A 278 -37.85 1.13 -22.64
C ALA A 278 -36.45 1.22 -23.27
N PHE A 279 -35.54 2.00 -22.69
CA PHE A 279 -34.13 2.03 -23.08
C PHE A 279 -33.39 0.75 -22.65
N ASN A 280 -33.61 0.28 -21.42
CA ASN A 280 -33.04 -0.95 -20.90
C ASN A 280 -33.46 -2.17 -21.76
N ASP A 281 -34.70 -2.20 -22.26
CA ASP A 281 -35.15 -3.18 -23.25
C ASP A 281 -34.40 -3.06 -24.59
N HIS A 282 -34.13 -1.83 -25.06
CA HIS A 282 -33.30 -1.62 -26.25
C HIS A 282 -31.84 -2.05 -26.03
N PHE A 283 -31.27 -1.78 -24.85
CA PHE A 283 -29.92 -2.19 -24.48
C PHE A 283 -29.79 -3.71 -24.46
N TYR A 284 -30.77 -4.41 -23.86
CA TYR A 284 -30.84 -5.86 -23.84
C TYR A 284 -31.03 -6.49 -25.24
N ARG A 285 -31.93 -5.95 -26.07
CA ARG A 285 -32.02 -6.33 -27.50
C ARG A 285 -30.67 -6.21 -28.20
N SER A 286 -29.95 -5.13 -27.95
CA SER A 286 -28.62 -4.88 -28.53
C SER A 286 -27.56 -5.86 -28.01
N ARG A 287 -27.56 -6.25 -26.72
CA ARG A 287 -26.74 -7.36 -26.18
C ARG A 287 -27.02 -8.67 -26.94
N LEU A 288 -28.27 -9.12 -27.00
CA LEU A 288 -28.65 -10.38 -27.64
C LEU A 288 -28.28 -10.42 -29.13
N ARG A 289 -28.42 -9.30 -29.84
CA ARG A 289 -28.04 -9.16 -31.26
C ARG A 289 -26.51 -9.17 -31.46
N ALA A 290 -25.73 -8.57 -30.57
CA ALA A 290 -24.27 -8.63 -30.61
C ALA A 290 -23.74 -10.04 -30.26
N LEU A 291 -24.42 -10.74 -29.34
CA LEU A 291 -24.11 -12.11 -28.92
C LEU A 291 -24.23 -13.13 -30.07
N GLN A 292 -25.05 -12.87 -31.08
CA GLN A 292 -25.18 -13.73 -32.27
C GLN A 292 -23.85 -13.93 -33.03
N ALA A 293 -22.95 -12.95 -32.99
CA ALA A 293 -21.63 -13.09 -33.59
C ALA A 293 -20.70 -14.01 -32.77
N VAL A 294 -20.99 -14.21 -31.47
CA VAL A 294 -20.29 -15.18 -30.60
C VAL A 294 -20.87 -16.59 -30.80
N ASP A 295 -22.18 -16.70 -31.00
CA ASP A 295 -22.86 -17.95 -31.37
C ASP A 295 -22.33 -18.53 -32.69
N GLU A 296 -22.14 -17.66 -33.70
CA GLU A 296 -21.51 -18.01 -34.99
C GLU A 296 -20.01 -18.35 -34.86
N LEU A 297 -19.28 -17.66 -33.98
CA LEU A 297 -17.88 -17.97 -33.68
C LEU A 297 -17.73 -19.36 -33.06
N VAL A 298 -18.56 -19.72 -32.08
CA VAL A 298 -18.51 -21.03 -31.42
C VAL A 298 -18.85 -22.17 -32.39
N GLU A 299 -19.87 -22.01 -33.25
CA GLU A 299 -20.13 -22.98 -34.32
C GLU A 299 -18.95 -23.11 -35.28
N SER A 300 -18.32 -21.99 -35.67
CA SER A 300 -17.18 -22.01 -36.58
C SER A 300 -15.99 -22.78 -35.98
N VAL A 301 -15.71 -22.59 -34.68
CA VAL A 301 -14.65 -23.31 -33.96
C VAL A 301 -14.95 -24.82 -33.86
N VAL A 302 -16.17 -25.19 -33.49
CA VAL A 302 -16.55 -26.61 -33.36
C VAL A 302 -16.52 -27.33 -34.71
N LEU A 303 -17.07 -26.71 -35.76
CA LEU A 303 -17.02 -27.25 -37.12
C LEU A 303 -15.58 -27.35 -37.67
N LYS A 304 -14.67 -26.49 -37.22
CA LYS A 304 -13.25 -26.54 -37.61
C LYS A 304 -12.50 -27.68 -36.92
N LEU A 305 -12.81 -27.95 -35.65
CA LEU A 305 -12.31 -29.13 -34.94
C LEU A 305 -12.89 -30.44 -35.52
N GLU A 306 -14.12 -30.40 -36.04
CA GLU A 306 -14.77 -31.50 -36.77
C GLU A 306 -14.12 -31.73 -38.15
N GLU A 307 -13.83 -30.66 -38.91
CA GLU A 307 -13.10 -30.72 -40.20
C GLU A 307 -11.73 -31.40 -40.04
N TYR A 308 -11.02 -31.12 -38.94
CA TYR A 308 -9.73 -31.75 -38.61
C TYR A 308 -9.86 -33.12 -37.95
N GLY A 309 -11.07 -33.58 -37.60
CA GLY A 309 -11.31 -34.88 -36.96
C GLY A 309 -10.81 -35.00 -35.51
N ILE A 310 -10.52 -33.88 -34.83
CA ILE A 310 -9.94 -33.82 -33.48
C ILE A 310 -10.93 -33.40 -32.38
N LEU A 311 -12.17 -33.07 -32.75
CA LEU A 311 -13.22 -32.60 -31.82
C LEU A 311 -13.43 -33.53 -30.61
N GLU A 312 -13.35 -34.85 -30.81
CA GLU A 312 -13.64 -35.84 -29.77
C GLU A 312 -12.44 -36.10 -28.81
N ASP A 313 -11.22 -35.70 -29.19
CA ASP A 313 -10.03 -35.65 -28.31
C ASP A 313 -9.81 -34.23 -27.72
N THR A 314 -10.76 -33.31 -27.90
CA THR A 314 -10.66 -31.91 -27.50
C THR A 314 -11.64 -31.55 -26.38
N TYR A 315 -11.13 -30.94 -25.30
CA TYR A 315 -11.97 -30.28 -24.29
C TYR A 315 -12.24 -28.83 -24.69
N ILE A 316 -13.51 -28.42 -24.63
CA ILE A 316 -13.98 -27.07 -24.89
C ILE A 316 -14.69 -26.56 -23.64
N PHE A 317 -14.11 -25.52 -23.02
CA PHE A 317 -14.70 -24.78 -21.92
C PHE A 317 -15.30 -23.47 -22.45
N TYR A 318 -16.54 -23.17 -22.08
CA TYR A 318 -17.23 -21.92 -22.36
C TYR A 318 -17.62 -21.28 -21.02
N THR A 319 -17.18 -20.06 -20.77
CA THR A 319 -17.64 -19.25 -19.63
C THR A 319 -17.53 -17.74 -19.90
N THR A 320 -18.15 -16.92 -19.05
CA THR A 320 -18.02 -15.47 -19.04
C THR A 320 -17.13 -15.01 -17.89
N ASP A 321 -16.54 -13.83 -17.98
CA ASP A 321 -15.75 -13.25 -16.89
C ASP A 321 -16.61 -12.79 -15.71
N ASN A 322 -17.76 -12.18 -16.00
CA ASN A 322 -18.78 -11.74 -15.05
C ASN A 322 -20.18 -11.91 -15.66
N GLY A 323 -21.22 -11.84 -14.83
CA GLY A 323 -22.60 -11.65 -15.26
C GLY A 323 -22.91 -10.19 -15.62
N PHE A 324 -24.20 -9.83 -15.62
CA PHE A 324 -24.68 -8.48 -15.95
C PHE A 324 -26.15 -8.28 -15.54
N HIS A 325 -26.45 -7.15 -14.92
CA HIS A 325 -27.82 -6.76 -14.56
C HIS A 325 -28.35 -5.60 -15.41
N ILE A 326 -29.68 -5.56 -15.58
CA ILE A 326 -30.41 -4.46 -16.23
C ILE A 326 -31.76 -4.27 -15.50
N GLY A 327 -31.85 -3.30 -14.59
CA GLY A 327 -33.10 -3.00 -13.89
C GLY A 327 -33.40 -3.87 -12.66
N GLN A 328 -32.71 -4.99 -12.47
CA GLN A 328 -32.77 -5.75 -11.22
C GLN A 328 -32.30 -4.88 -10.05
N HIS A 329 -32.97 -4.98 -8.90
CA HIS A 329 -32.77 -4.11 -7.73
C HIS A 329 -32.87 -2.59 -8.03
N ARG A 330 -33.55 -2.22 -9.13
CA ARG A 330 -33.59 -0.85 -9.71
C ARG A 330 -32.25 -0.33 -10.23
N LEU A 331 -31.23 -1.19 -10.36
CA LEU A 331 -29.92 -0.86 -10.90
C LEU A 331 -29.99 -0.52 -12.39
N GLN A 332 -29.09 0.34 -12.86
CA GLN A 332 -28.96 0.65 -14.29
C GLN A 332 -28.33 -0.54 -15.05
N SER A 333 -28.24 -0.49 -16.38
CA SER A 333 -27.45 -1.49 -17.12
C SER A 333 -26.00 -1.47 -16.61
N GLY A 334 -25.48 -2.59 -16.10
CA GLY A 334 -24.18 -2.63 -15.43
C GLY A 334 -23.84 -3.98 -14.79
N LYS A 335 -22.90 -3.95 -13.85
CA LYS A 335 -22.41 -5.09 -13.06
C LYS A 335 -21.76 -4.60 -11.76
N GLU A 336 -20.68 -5.24 -11.29
CA GLU A 336 -19.96 -4.90 -10.05
C GLU A 336 -20.74 -5.14 -8.74
N CYS A 337 -21.97 -5.67 -8.78
CA CYS A 337 -22.76 -6.03 -7.61
C CYS A 337 -22.63 -7.54 -7.27
N GLY A 338 -23.07 -7.92 -6.07
CA GLY A 338 -22.98 -9.30 -5.57
C GLY A 338 -24.21 -10.17 -5.84
N TYR A 339 -25.24 -9.63 -6.51
CA TYR A 339 -26.49 -10.35 -6.80
C TYR A 339 -26.27 -11.44 -7.86
N GLU A 340 -27.09 -12.50 -7.87
CA GLU A 340 -26.94 -13.66 -8.76
C GLU A 340 -26.79 -13.28 -10.24
N GLU A 341 -27.43 -12.21 -10.72
CA GLU A 341 -27.30 -11.69 -12.09
C GLU A 341 -25.85 -11.36 -12.49
N ASP A 342 -25.03 -10.92 -11.53
CA ASP A 342 -23.66 -10.48 -11.72
C ASP A 342 -22.62 -11.56 -11.39
N ILE A 343 -22.91 -12.44 -10.43
CA ILE A 343 -21.95 -13.42 -9.91
C ILE A 343 -22.18 -14.85 -10.38
N ASN A 344 -23.42 -15.26 -10.66
CA ASN A 344 -23.75 -16.63 -11.06
C ASN A 344 -23.73 -16.72 -12.59
N ILE A 345 -22.64 -17.29 -13.08
CA ILE A 345 -22.26 -17.31 -14.48
C ILE A 345 -22.24 -18.75 -14.98
N PRO A 346 -22.47 -18.99 -16.28
CA PRO A 346 -22.43 -20.33 -16.80
C PRO A 346 -20.99 -20.81 -17.00
N LEU A 347 -20.77 -22.07 -16.68
CA LEU A 347 -19.66 -22.85 -17.20
C LEU A 347 -20.24 -24.04 -17.95
N ILE A 348 -19.91 -24.17 -19.24
CA ILE A 348 -20.26 -25.34 -20.06
C ILE A 348 -18.95 -26.01 -20.45
N VAL A 349 -18.89 -27.34 -20.29
CA VAL A 349 -17.74 -28.15 -20.71
C VAL A 349 -18.21 -29.24 -21.66
N ARG A 350 -17.61 -29.31 -22.85
CA ARG A 350 -17.66 -30.46 -23.77
C ARG A 350 -16.27 -31.10 -23.83
N GLY A 351 -16.20 -32.41 -24.06
CA GLY A 351 -14.96 -33.12 -24.33
C GLY A 351 -15.00 -34.59 -23.91
N PRO A 352 -13.91 -35.34 -24.11
CA PRO A 352 -13.90 -36.78 -23.86
C PRO A 352 -14.32 -37.15 -22.42
N ARG A 353 -15.26 -38.10 -22.31
CA ARG A 353 -15.88 -38.58 -21.05
C ARG A 353 -16.73 -37.56 -20.27
N VAL A 354 -16.93 -36.34 -20.78
CA VAL A 354 -17.87 -35.37 -20.16
C VAL A 354 -19.31 -35.81 -20.50
N PRO A 355 -20.23 -35.93 -19.53
CA PRO A 355 -21.62 -36.30 -19.81
C PRO A 355 -22.32 -35.29 -20.73
N GLU A 356 -22.89 -35.76 -21.83
CA GLU A 356 -23.71 -34.97 -22.76
C GLU A 356 -25.07 -34.59 -22.16
N GLY A 357 -25.55 -33.37 -22.45
CA GLY A 357 -26.88 -32.88 -22.06
C GLY A 357 -27.12 -32.73 -20.56
N LYS A 358 -26.08 -32.91 -19.72
CA LYS A 358 -26.21 -32.94 -18.27
C LYS A 358 -26.19 -31.53 -17.69
N THR A 359 -27.07 -31.26 -16.72
CA THR A 359 -26.92 -30.12 -15.81
C THR A 359 -26.34 -30.61 -14.48
N ALA A 360 -25.28 -29.97 -13.99
CA ALA A 360 -24.71 -30.19 -12.67
C ALA A 360 -24.95 -28.96 -11.78
N GLU A 361 -25.53 -29.18 -10.59
CA GLU A 361 -25.79 -28.10 -9.61
C GLU A 361 -24.66 -27.96 -8.56
N ILE A 362 -23.47 -28.52 -8.86
CA ILE A 362 -22.28 -28.40 -8.00
C ILE A 362 -21.72 -26.97 -7.97
N VAL A 363 -21.14 -26.59 -6.83
CA VAL A 363 -20.45 -25.32 -6.64
C VAL A 363 -19.08 -25.34 -7.33
N THR A 364 -18.80 -24.38 -8.20
CA THR A 364 -17.49 -24.18 -8.86
C THR A 364 -17.19 -22.69 -9.04
N VAL A 365 -15.92 -22.33 -9.26
CA VAL A 365 -15.45 -20.94 -9.39
C VAL A 365 -14.39 -20.76 -10.47
N HIS A 366 -14.13 -19.52 -10.89
CA HIS A 366 -13.08 -19.20 -11.87
C HIS A 366 -11.69 -19.74 -11.54
N GLN A 367 -11.35 -19.81 -10.25
CA GLN A 367 -10.06 -20.35 -9.79
C GLN A 367 -9.90 -21.85 -10.07
N ASP A 368 -11.00 -22.57 -10.25
CA ASP A 368 -11.01 -24.02 -10.46
C ASP A 368 -10.57 -24.42 -11.87
N LEU A 369 -10.65 -23.52 -12.85
CA LEU A 369 -10.30 -23.82 -14.24
C LEU A 369 -8.80 -24.12 -14.40
N VAL A 370 -7.89 -23.38 -13.75
CA VAL A 370 -6.45 -23.64 -13.81
C VAL A 370 -6.07 -25.05 -13.33
N PRO A 371 -6.42 -25.53 -12.12
CA PRO A 371 -6.12 -26.90 -11.71
C PRO A 371 -6.84 -27.96 -12.55
N THR A 372 -8.02 -27.65 -13.13
CA THR A 372 -8.70 -28.56 -14.07
C THR A 372 -7.88 -28.74 -15.35
N ILE A 373 -7.45 -27.64 -15.97
CA ILE A 373 -6.73 -27.65 -17.25
C ILE A 373 -5.33 -28.24 -17.07
N LEU A 374 -4.65 -27.97 -15.96
CA LEU A 374 -3.38 -28.63 -15.62
C LEU A 374 -3.57 -30.14 -15.40
N GLY A 375 -4.64 -30.56 -14.72
CA GLY A 375 -4.97 -31.97 -14.52
C GLY A 375 -5.21 -32.70 -15.86
N LEU A 376 -6.01 -32.11 -16.76
CA LEU A 376 -6.22 -32.62 -18.12
C LEU A 376 -4.91 -32.69 -18.91
N ALA A 377 -4.10 -31.63 -18.84
CA ALA A 377 -2.80 -31.57 -19.52
C ALA A 377 -1.75 -32.54 -18.96
N SER A 378 -2.06 -33.29 -17.88
CA SER A 378 -1.12 -34.08 -17.09
C SER A 378 0.07 -33.27 -16.54
N ALA A 379 -0.12 -31.97 -16.38
CA ALA A 379 0.86 -31.04 -15.85
C ALA A 379 0.89 -31.09 -14.31
N PRO A 380 2.02 -30.76 -13.65
CA PRO A 380 2.11 -30.78 -12.19
C PRO A 380 1.09 -29.84 -11.53
N LEU A 381 0.18 -30.40 -10.74
CA LEU A 381 -0.73 -29.61 -9.88
C LEU A 381 0.09 -28.83 -8.84
N ARG A 382 -0.28 -27.56 -8.65
CA ARG A 382 0.51 -26.61 -7.87
C ARG A 382 -0.14 -26.27 -6.53
N THR A 383 0.67 -26.18 -5.48
CA THR A 383 0.23 -25.88 -4.11
C THR A 383 0.01 -24.38 -3.84
N ASP A 384 0.21 -23.51 -4.83
CA ASP A 384 -0.05 -22.06 -4.72
C ASP A 384 -1.37 -21.62 -5.38
N LEU A 385 -2.17 -22.55 -5.90
CA LEU A 385 -3.53 -22.28 -6.40
C LEU A 385 -4.54 -22.26 -5.25
N ASP A 386 -5.60 -21.46 -5.40
CA ASP A 386 -6.66 -21.35 -4.40
C ASP A 386 -7.85 -22.30 -4.70
N GLY A 387 -8.13 -22.54 -5.99
CA GLY A 387 -9.24 -23.38 -6.47
C GLY A 387 -8.98 -24.89 -6.46
N LEU A 388 -10.03 -25.67 -6.78
CA LEU A 388 -10.02 -27.14 -6.86
C LEU A 388 -10.47 -27.61 -8.24
N ALA A 389 -9.85 -28.62 -8.83
CA ALA A 389 -10.22 -29.13 -10.15
C ALA A 389 -11.73 -29.44 -10.26
N ILE A 390 -12.35 -29.06 -11.37
CA ILE A 390 -13.76 -29.28 -11.70
C ILE A 390 -13.93 -30.77 -12.03
N PRO A 391 -14.92 -31.47 -11.44
CA PRO A 391 -15.22 -32.84 -11.83
C PRO A 391 -15.78 -32.88 -13.26
N LEU A 392 -15.29 -33.81 -14.09
CA LEU A 392 -15.64 -33.87 -15.51
C LEU A 392 -16.36 -35.16 -15.90
N THR A 393 -15.99 -36.31 -15.32
CA THR A 393 -16.61 -37.61 -15.60
C THR A 393 -17.75 -37.93 -14.63
N LYS A 394 -18.60 -38.92 -14.96
CA LYS A 394 -19.70 -39.38 -14.08
C LYS A 394 -19.20 -39.68 -12.65
N LEU A 395 -18.05 -40.35 -12.51
CA LEU A 395 -17.45 -40.70 -11.22
C LEU A 395 -16.96 -39.48 -10.44
N ASP A 396 -16.32 -38.51 -11.11
CA ASP A 396 -15.83 -37.29 -10.45
C ASP A 396 -16.99 -36.49 -9.85
N PHE A 397 -18.15 -36.45 -10.52
CA PHE A 397 -19.36 -35.80 -10.00
C PHE A 397 -19.93 -36.53 -8.77
N GLU A 398 -19.82 -37.86 -8.70
CA GLU A 398 -20.28 -38.66 -7.56
C GLU A 398 -19.34 -38.54 -6.33
N ASP A 399 -18.04 -38.36 -6.55
CA ASP A 399 -17.10 -38.04 -5.48
C ASP A 399 -17.26 -36.58 -5.01
N ALA A 400 -17.24 -35.62 -5.94
CA ALA A 400 -17.33 -34.20 -5.64
C ALA A 400 -18.62 -33.79 -4.91
N ALA A 401 -19.73 -34.51 -5.10
CA ALA A 401 -20.94 -34.33 -4.31
C ALA A 401 -20.71 -34.48 -2.79
N ARG A 402 -19.73 -35.32 -2.40
CA ARG A 402 -19.31 -35.56 -1.02
C ARG A 402 -18.12 -34.67 -0.65
N THR A 403 -17.09 -34.65 -1.51
CA THR A 403 -15.74 -34.15 -1.20
C THR A 403 -15.48 -32.69 -1.56
N ARG A 404 -16.34 -32.02 -2.32
CA ARG A 404 -16.18 -30.60 -2.65
C ARG A 404 -16.71 -29.69 -1.55
N HIS A 405 -16.19 -28.46 -1.47
CA HIS A 405 -16.77 -27.40 -0.64
C HIS A 405 -18.17 -26.98 -1.15
N ASP A 406 -18.99 -26.47 -0.24
CA ASP A 406 -20.38 -26.02 -0.47
C ASP A 406 -20.51 -24.49 -0.63
N HIS A 407 -19.39 -23.76 -0.60
CA HIS A 407 -19.37 -22.30 -0.48
C HIS A 407 -18.36 -21.60 -1.41
N VAL A 408 -18.65 -20.33 -1.75
CA VAL A 408 -17.83 -19.44 -2.58
C VAL A 408 -17.68 -18.09 -1.89
N THR A 409 -16.46 -17.54 -1.86
CA THR A 409 -16.25 -16.14 -1.46
C THR A 409 -16.38 -15.23 -2.67
N ILE A 410 -17.24 -14.23 -2.56
CA ILE A 410 -17.38 -13.12 -3.50
C ILE A 410 -16.81 -11.86 -2.85
N GLU A 411 -16.20 -10.99 -3.64
CA GLU A 411 -15.52 -9.79 -3.17
C GLU A 411 -15.42 -8.77 -4.29
N HIS A 412 -15.62 -7.48 -3.96
CA HIS A 412 -15.49 -6.37 -4.89
C HIS A 412 -14.91 -5.12 -4.21
N TRP A 413 -14.19 -4.29 -4.96
CA TRP A 413 -13.49 -3.11 -4.45
C TRP A 413 -13.68 -1.90 -5.35
N GLY A 414 -13.56 -0.71 -4.73
CA GLY A 414 -13.64 0.54 -5.46
C GLY A 414 -15.07 0.85 -5.89
N ILE A 415 -15.31 0.82 -7.20
CA ILE A 415 -16.47 1.48 -7.82
C ILE A 415 -17.44 0.52 -8.50
N ALA A 416 -18.68 0.98 -8.69
CA ALA A 416 -19.61 0.49 -9.71
C ALA A 416 -19.83 1.57 -10.78
N ALA A 417 -20.15 1.16 -12.01
CA ALA A 417 -20.38 2.02 -13.16
C ALA A 417 -21.73 1.75 -13.83
N SER A 418 -22.44 2.81 -14.24
CA SER A 418 -23.61 2.67 -15.11
C SER A 418 -23.15 2.68 -16.57
N GLU A 419 -23.40 1.59 -17.28
CA GLU A 419 -23.33 1.49 -18.74
C GLU A 419 -24.66 1.95 -19.40
N GLY A 420 -25.71 2.15 -18.60
CA GLY A 420 -27.03 2.62 -19.03
C GLY A 420 -27.10 4.13 -19.30
N ALA A 421 -28.20 4.58 -19.92
CA ALA A 421 -28.37 6.00 -20.29
C ALA A 421 -28.82 6.92 -19.14
N TRP A 422 -29.11 6.36 -17.98
CA TRP A 422 -29.33 7.09 -16.72
C TRP A 422 -28.22 6.72 -15.73
N GLY A 423 -27.88 7.66 -14.85
CA GLY A 423 -27.00 7.42 -13.73
C GLY A 423 -27.73 6.89 -12.49
N PHE A 424 -26.98 6.77 -11.41
CA PHE A 424 -27.47 6.35 -10.10
C PHE A 424 -28.29 7.47 -9.43
N PHE A 425 -29.17 7.09 -8.51
CA PHE A 425 -30.11 7.96 -7.79
C PHE A 425 -31.07 8.76 -8.69
N GLY A 426 -31.29 8.32 -9.93
CA GLY A 426 -32.07 9.08 -10.92
C GLY A 426 -31.37 10.35 -11.43
N THR A 427 -30.05 10.44 -11.24
CA THR A 427 -29.21 11.58 -11.66
C THR A 427 -28.35 11.24 -12.87
N ASN A 428 -27.48 12.17 -13.30
CA ASN A 428 -26.45 11.91 -14.32
C ASN A 428 -25.14 11.31 -13.73
N GLN A 429 -25.16 10.81 -12.50
CA GLN A 429 -23.98 10.20 -11.86
C GLN A 429 -23.74 8.77 -12.39
N SER A 430 -22.81 8.59 -13.32
CA SER A 430 -22.48 7.27 -13.90
C SER A 430 -21.55 6.39 -13.04
N PHE A 431 -21.11 6.82 -11.85
CA PHE A 431 -20.17 6.08 -11.01
C PHE A 431 -20.52 6.14 -9.51
N MET A 432 -20.43 5.00 -8.81
CA MET A 432 -20.57 4.88 -7.36
C MET A 432 -19.25 4.52 -6.70
N PHE A 433 -18.72 5.39 -5.84
CA PHE A 433 -17.41 5.20 -5.18
C PHE A 433 -17.46 4.39 -3.87
N ASN A 434 -18.63 3.92 -3.45
CA ASN A 434 -18.84 3.20 -2.18
C ASN A 434 -19.25 1.73 -2.39
N ASN A 435 -18.73 1.10 -3.47
CA ASN A 435 -19.16 -0.23 -3.88
C ASN A 435 -18.31 -1.39 -3.33
N THR A 436 -17.57 -1.17 -2.23
CA THR A 436 -16.69 -2.22 -1.67
C THR A 436 -17.45 -3.10 -0.69
N TYR A 437 -17.49 -4.41 -0.97
CA TYR A 437 -18.12 -5.43 -0.13
C TYR A 437 -17.36 -6.77 -0.22
N LYS A 438 -17.59 -7.60 0.78
CA LYS A 438 -17.27 -9.03 0.77
C LYS A 438 -18.55 -9.82 1.00
N ALA A 439 -18.69 -10.96 0.36
CA ALA A 439 -19.85 -11.82 0.45
C ALA A 439 -19.45 -13.29 0.41
N ILE A 440 -20.35 -14.16 0.88
CA ILE A 440 -20.22 -15.60 0.80
C ILE A 440 -21.53 -16.21 0.30
N ARG A 441 -21.40 -17.08 -0.69
CA ARG A 441 -22.46 -17.92 -1.23
C ARG A 441 -22.32 -19.29 -0.60
N VAL A 442 -23.42 -19.91 -0.17
CA VAL A 442 -23.44 -21.27 0.40
C VAL A 442 -24.61 -22.06 -0.18
N VAL A 443 -24.38 -23.28 -0.66
CA VAL A 443 -25.38 -24.11 -1.34
C VAL A 443 -25.28 -25.56 -0.84
N SER A 444 -26.32 -26.06 -0.15
CA SER A 444 -26.36 -27.45 0.34
C SER A 444 -26.10 -28.47 -0.77
N LYS A 445 -25.24 -29.47 -0.48
CA LYS A 445 -24.77 -30.47 -1.44
C LYS A 445 -25.85 -31.49 -1.82
N GLU A 446 -26.58 -32.01 -0.83
CA GLU A 446 -27.54 -33.11 -1.03
C GLU A 446 -29.00 -32.74 -0.68
N SER A 447 -29.21 -31.93 0.37
CA SER A 447 -30.54 -31.78 1.00
C SER A 447 -31.39 -30.62 0.45
N LYS A 448 -30.76 -29.66 -0.25
CA LYS A 448 -31.33 -28.35 -0.63
C LYS A 448 -31.87 -27.52 0.54
N GLU A 449 -31.55 -27.84 1.79
CA GLU A 449 -32.06 -27.17 2.99
C GLU A 449 -31.66 -25.68 3.09
N TYR A 450 -30.49 -25.31 2.56
CA TYR A 450 -29.98 -23.94 2.57
C TYR A 450 -29.32 -23.57 1.25
N ASN A 451 -29.55 -22.33 0.83
CA ASN A 451 -29.12 -21.75 -0.44
C ASN A 451 -28.87 -20.26 -0.23
N LEU A 452 -27.88 -19.95 0.61
CA LEU A 452 -27.69 -18.62 1.18
C LEU A 452 -26.76 -17.75 0.33
N TYR A 453 -27.03 -16.44 0.35
CA TYR A 453 -26.07 -15.38 0.07
C TYR A 453 -25.99 -14.48 1.30
N TYR A 454 -24.78 -14.17 1.75
CA TYR A 454 -24.50 -13.24 2.84
C TYR A 454 -23.47 -12.21 2.42
N SER A 455 -23.69 -10.93 2.70
CA SER A 455 -22.73 -9.85 2.41
C SER A 455 -22.43 -8.97 3.61
N VAL A 456 -21.25 -8.36 3.58
CA VAL A 456 -20.77 -7.32 4.50
C VAL A 456 -20.15 -6.20 3.66
N TRP A 457 -20.78 -5.04 3.68
CA TRP A 457 -20.33 -3.84 2.98
C TRP A 457 -19.35 -3.03 3.82
N CYS A 458 -18.49 -2.21 3.19
CA CYS A 458 -17.61 -1.28 3.91
C CYS A 458 -18.34 -0.19 4.73
N THR A 459 -19.66 -0.03 4.57
CA THR A 459 -20.51 0.78 5.45
C THR A 459 -20.88 0.09 6.77
N ASN A 460 -20.53 -1.18 6.93
CA ASN A 460 -21.05 -2.10 7.95
C ASN A 460 -22.56 -2.38 7.84
N GLU A 461 -23.11 -2.29 6.63
CA GLU A 461 -24.40 -2.89 6.32
C GLU A 461 -24.22 -4.35 5.89
N HIS A 462 -25.14 -5.21 6.33
CA HIS A 462 -25.10 -6.64 6.07
C HIS A 462 -26.37 -7.06 5.32
N GLU A 463 -26.24 -8.02 4.41
CA GLU A 463 -27.37 -8.64 3.70
C GLU A 463 -27.37 -10.15 3.93
N LEU A 464 -28.54 -10.75 4.16
CA LEU A 464 -28.71 -12.21 4.15
C LEU A 464 -29.96 -12.57 3.37
N TYR A 465 -29.83 -13.45 2.38
CA TYR A 465 -30.92 -13.97 1.57
C TYR A 465 -30.90 -15.50 1.55
N ASP A 466 -32.08 -16.11 1.54
CA ASP A 466 -32.27 -17.52 1.21
C ASP A 466 -32.88 -17.64 -0.19
N LEU A 467 -32.06 -18.04 -1.16
CA LEU A 467 -32.46 -18.10 -2.57
C LEU A 467 -33.30 -19.34 -2.91
N ASN A 468 -33.65 -20.17 -1.91
CA ASN A 468 -34.74 -21.15 -2.03
C ASN A 468 -36.13 -20.50 -1.92
N THR A 469 -36.27 -19.40 -1.16
CA THR A 469 -37.56 -18.75 -0.86
C THR A 469 -37.67 -17.31 -1.36
N ASP A 470 -36.54 -16.70 -1.70
CA ASP A 470 -36.38 -15.33 -2.21
C ASP A 470 -35.30 -15.31 -3.31
N PRO A 471 -35.53 -15.96 -4.47
CA PRO A 471 -34.53 -16.07 -5.54
C PRO A 471 -34.15 -14.71 -6.15
N GLY A 472 -35.06 -13.73 -6.13
CA GLY A 472 -34.78 -12.35 -6.52
C GLY A 472 -34.10 -11.48 -5.46
N GLN A 473 -33.63 -12.03 -4.32
CA GLN A 473 -32.86 -11.29 -3.29
C GLN A 473 -33.53 -9.99 -2.79
N LEU A 474 -34.85 -9.99 -2.61
CA LEU A 474 -35.63 -8.82 -2.18
C LEU A 474 -35.81 -8.73 -0.65
N ARG A 475 -35.70 -9.84 0.07
CA ARG A 475 -36.08 -9.99 1.48
C ARG A 475 -34.86 -10.20 2.36
N ASN A 476 -34.10 -9.12 2.59
CA ASN A 476 -32.93 -9.16 3.48
C ASN A 476 -33.36 -9.57 4.90
N LEU A 477 -32.99 -10.78 5.31
CA LEU A 477 -33.41 -11.41 6.57
C LEU A 477 -32.90 -10.68 7.82
N LEU A 478 -31.89 -9.81 7.68
CA LEU A 478 -31.30 -9.03 8.78
C LEU A 478 -31.97 -7.66 9.00
N GLN A 479 -32.84 -7.23 8.08
CA GLN A 479 -33.50 -5.94 8.17
C GLN A 479 -34.71 -6.02 9.11
N ALA A 480 -34.96 -4.98 9.92
CA ALA A 480 -35.98 -4.97 11.01
C ALA A 480 -37.46 -5.15 10.59
N ILE A 481 -37.75 -5.42 9.32
CA ILE A 481 -39.06 -5.79 8.78
C ILE A 481 -39.18 -7.33 8.62
N SER A 482 -38.04 -8.05 8.60
CA SER A 482 -37.95 -9.51 8.65
C SER A 482 -38.52 -10.03 9.97
N GLN A 483 -39.57 -10.85 9.90
CA GLN A 483 -40.10 -11.58 11.05
C GLN A 483 -39.33 -12.87 11.36
N ALA A 484 -38.27 -13.17 10.60
CA ALA A 484 -37.48 -14.39 10.78
C ALA A 484 -36.56 -14.26 12.00
N THR A 485 -37.02 -14.75 13.15
CA THR A 485 -36.19 -14.86 14.36
C THR A 485 -35.25 -16.07 14.32
N SER A 486 -35.52 -17.04 13.44
CA SER A 486 -34.69 -18.23 13.23
C SER A 486 -34.77 -18.74 11.79
N PHE A 487 -33.75 -19.49 11.37
CA PHE A 487 -33.67 -20.22 10.11
C PHE A 487 -33.08 -21.61 10.40
N LEU A 488 -33.64 -22.67 9.79
CA LEU A 488 -33.36 -24.08 10.15
C LEU A 488 -33.41 -24.37 11.67
N GLY A 489 -34.29 -23.67 12.41
CA GLY A 489 -34.43 -23.80 13.87
C GLY A 489 -33.31 -23.15 14.69
N LEU A 490 -32.33 -22.49 14.07
CA LEU A 490 -31.25 -21.75 14.73
C LEU A 490 -31.54 -20.24 14.71
N PRO A 491 -31.24 -19.48 15.78
CA PRO A 491 -31.35 -18.02 15.78
C PRO A 491 -30.49 -17.39 14.68
N ILE A 492 -31.00 -16.37 13.98
CA ILE A 492 -30.29 -15.76 12.85
C ILE A 492 -28.92 -15.17 13.28
N GLU A 493 -28.81 -14.60 14.47
CA GLU A 493 -27.54 -14.09 15.03
C GLU A 493 -26.43 -15.17 15.00
N LYS A 494 -26.76 -16.42 15.34
CA LYS A 494 -25.83 -17.56 15.35
C LYS A 494 -25.43 -18.00 13.94
N ILE A 495 -26.30 -17.80 12.95
CA ILE A 495 -26.02 -18.05 11.53
C ILE A 495 -25.11 -16.95 10.98
N VAL A 496 -25.39 -15.68 11.27
CA VAL A 496 -24.55 -14.53 10.92
C VAL A 496 -23.14 -14.71 11.49
N SER A 497 -23.00 -15.02 12.79
CA SER A 497 -21.68 -15.26 13.40
C SER A 497 -20.89 -16.39 12.74
N ARG A 498 -21.57 -17.44 12.23
CA ARG A 498 -20.92 -18.51 11.45
C ARG A 498 -20.50 -18.05 10.06
N LEU A 499 -21.33 -17.26 9.38
CA LEU A 499 -21.04 -16.73 8.04
C LEU A 499 -19.93 -15.68 8.07
N ASP A 500 -19.90 -14.81 9.08
CA ASP A 500 -18.77 -13.90 9.36
C ASP A 500 -17.48 -14.69 9.62
N SER A 501 -17.54 -15.74 10.44
CA SER A 501 -16.38 -16.61 10.71
C SER A 501 -15.87 -17.27 9.43
N LEU A 502 -16.76 -17.80 8.59
CA LEU A 502 -16.39 -18.43 7.32
C LEU A 502 -15.80 -17.41 6.34
N LEU A 503 -16.37 -16.20 6.23
CA LEU A 503 -15.89 -15.10 5.40
C LEU A 503 -14.50 -14.56 5.82
N LEU A 504 -14.15 -14.68 7.10
CA LEU A 504 -12.81 -14.39 7.62
C LEU A 504 -11.81 -15.53 7.31
N VAL A 505 -12.25 -16.78 7.41
CA VAL A 505 -11.41 -17.97 7.19
C VAL A 505 -11.07 -18.15 5.70
N THR A 506 -12.05 -17.99 4.79
CA THR A 506 -11.83 -18.15 3.34
C THR A 506 -10.86 -17.14 2.73
N LYS A 507 -10.58 -16.03 3.40
CA LYS A 507 -9.52 -15.07 3.06
C LYS A 507 -8.09 -15.65 3.20
N SER A 508 -7.94 -16.76 3.93
CA SER A 508 -6.62 -17.30 4.33
C SER A 508 -6.41 -18.78 3.96
N CYS A 509 -7.47 -19.49 3.60
CA CYS A 509 -7.44 -20.90 3.21
C CYS A 509 -7.05 -21.10 1.74
N LYS A 510 -6.56 -22.31 1.41
CA LYS A 510 -6.17 -22.73 0.06
C LYS A 510 -6.62 -24.17 -0.18
N GLY A 511 -7.18 -24.46 -1.36
CA GLY A 511 -7.48 -25.81 -1.81
C GLY A 511 -8.34 -26.63 -0.83
N SER A 512 -7.96 -27.88 -0.59
CA SER A 512 -8.82 -28.92 0.02
C SER A 512 -8.97 -28.85 1.54
N VAL A 513 -8.68 -27.72 2.18
CA VAL A 513 -8.70 -27.56 3.65
C VAL A 513 -10.11 -27.30 4.20
N LEU A 514 -11.09 -26.99 3.34
CA LEU A 514 -12.42 -26.46 3.71
C LEU A 514 -13.61 -27.44 3.53
N VAL A 515 -13.38 -28.76 3.51
CA VAL A 515 -14.37 -29.74 3.00
C VAL A 515 -15.53 -30.08 3.96
N ASP A 516 -15.31 -30.04 5.28
CA ASP A 516 -16.00 -30.98 6.21
C ASP A 516 -16.68 -30.34 7.46
N ASP A 517 -16.65 -29.01 7.63
CA ASP A 517 -17.02 -28.34 8.90
C ASP A 517 -18.51 -27.92 9.04
N VAL A 518 -19.27 -27.81 7.95
CA VAL A 518 -20.64 -27.26 7.99
C VAL A 518 -21.65 -28.25 8.58
N GLU A 519 -21.71 -29.48 8.05
CA GLU A 519 -22.74 -30.47 8.40
C GLU A 519 -22.51 -31.15 9.76
N ARG A 520 -21.26 -31.25 10.24
CA ARG A 520 -20.91 -32.03 11.45
C ARG A 520 -21.33 -31.42 12.80
N THR A 521 -22.06 -30.30 12.82
CA THR A 521 -22.28 -29.50 14.04
C THR A 521 -23.75 -29.32 14.46
N ALA A 522 -24.56 -30.38 14.35
CA ALA A 522 -25.87 -30.50 14.98
C ALA A 522 -26.08 -31.91 15.61
N PRO A 523 -26.82 -32.04 16.73
CA PRO A 523 -26.43 -31.42 18.00
C PRO A 523 -26.43 -32.44 19.17
N THR A 524 -25.34 -32.53 19.94
CA THR A 524 -25.34 -33.26 21.23
C THR A 524 -24.22 -32.83 22.19
N ARG A 525 -24.32 -31.62 22.75
CA ARG A 525 -23.71 -31.27 24.05
C ARG A 525 -24.36 -30.02 24.63
N THR A 526 -24.87 -30.15 25.85
CA THR A 526 -25.34 -29.03 26.68
C THR A 526 -24.14 -28.22 27.14
N TYR A 527 -24.15 -26.90 26.88
CA TYR A 527 -23.21 -25.93 27.44
C TYR A 527 -23.96 -24.64 27.76
N ASP A 528 -23.47 -23.91 28.77
CA ASP A 528 -24.21 -22.87 29.49
C ASP A 528 -24.51 -21.61 28.66
N GLU A 529 -25.62 -20.93 28.98
CA GLU A 529 -26.17 -19.80 28.21
C GLU A 529 -25.39 -18.47 28.34
N ASP A 530 -24.42 -18.38 29.28
CA ASP A 530 -23.79 -17.10 29.67
C ASP A 530 -22.56 -16.69 28.82
N ALA A 531 -22.09 -17.53 27.89
CA ALA A 531 -20.86 -17.28 27.12
C ALA A 531 -21.09 -16.47 25.82
N LYS A 532 -21.31 -15.15 25.93
CA LYS A 532 -21.41 -14.24 24.77
C LYS A 532 -20.04 -13.93 24.14
N PRO A 533 -19.83 -14.14 22.83
CA PRO A 533 -18.69 -13.55 22.12
C PRO A 533 -18.86 -12.03 21.97
N GLN A 534 -17.81 -11.25 22.23
CA GLN A 534 -17.79 -9.81 21.92
C GLN A 534 -16.88 -9.54 20.72
N ASP A 535 -17.43 -8.87 19.70
CA ASP A 535 -16.67 -8.38 18.53
C ASP A 535 -15.85 -7.13 18.90
N GLU A 536 -14.56 -7.31 19.24
CA GLU A 536 -13.65 -6.21 19.58
C GLU A 536 -13.13 -5.47 18.35
N ARG A 537 -14.02 -4.84 17.59
CA ARG A 537 -13.62 -3.74 16.70
C ARG A 537 -13.27 -2.52 17.54
N THR A 538 -11.99 -2.17 17.60
CA THR A 538 -11.51 -0.97 18.32
C THR A 538 -12.30 0.27 17.90
N PRO A 539 -13.10 0.90 18.80
CA PRO A 539 -13.99 1.99 18.38
C PRO A 539 -13.22 3.20 17.82
N THR A 540 -13.84 3.99 16.94
CA THR A 540 -13.24 5.25 16.44
C THR A 540 -12.82 6.18 17.59
N SER A 541 -13.55 6.17 18.71
CA SER A 541 -13.21 6.91 19.92
C SER A 541 -12.00 6.34 20.69
N ALA A 542 -11.65 5.07 20.50
CA ALA A 542 -10.40 4.47 20.99
C ALA A 542 -9.22 4.79 20.06
N VAL A 543 -9.41 4.74 18.73
CA VAL A 543 -8.40 5.21 17.75
C VAL A 543 -8.02 6.66 18.02
N ILE A 544 -9.00 7.55 18.20
CA ILE A 544 -8.78 8.96 18.58
C ILE A 544 -7.98 9.08 19.89
N LYS A 545 -8.32 8.31 20.94
CA LYS A 545 -7.58 8.32 22.21
C LYS A 545 -6.12 7.89 22.02
N ILE A 546 -5.86 6.86 21.23
CA ILE A 546 -4.50 6.34 21.02
C ILE A 546 -3.67 7.34 20.20
N VAL A 547 -4.25 7.94 19.15
CA VAL A 547 -3.57 9.00 18.39
C VAL A 547 -3.30 10.23 19.25
N LEU A 548 -4.21 10.62 20.17
CA LEU A 548 -3.94 11.71 21.11
C LEU A 548 -2.72 11.46 22.01
N ILE A 549 -2.49 10.20 22.43
CA ILE A 549 -1.28 9.84 23.20
C ILE A 549 -0.02 9.98 22.34
N LEU A 550 -0.06 9.50 21.09
CA LEU A 550 1.04 9.66 20.13
C LEU A 550 1.34 11.13 19.82
N LEU A 551 0.30 11.97 19.69
CA LEU A 551 0.41 13.40 19.46
C LEU A 551 1.10 14.12 20.63
N VAL A 552 0.74 13.82 21.88
CA VAL A 552 1.43 14.35 23.07
C VAL A 552 2.90 13.94 23.08
N GLY A 553 3.17 12.65 22.87
CA GLY A 553 4.55 12.13 22.84
C GLY A 553 5.42 12.80 21.75
N THR A 554 4.89 12.92 20.54
CA THR A 554 5.61 13.51 19.40
C THR A 554 5.79 15.02 19.58
N PHE A 555 4.77 15.73 20.08
CA PHE A 555 4.83 17.15 20.40
C PHE A 555 5.92 17.43 21.43
N THR A 556 5.91 16.74 22.57
CA THR A 556 6.88 17.00 23.66
C THR A 556 8.31 16.63 23.24
N ALA A 557 8.53 15.53 22.52
CA ALA A 557 9.86 15.17 22.02
C ALA A 557 10.39 16.15 20.95
N ASN A 558 9.52 16.74 20.13
CA ASN A 558 9.90 17.79 19.19
C ASN A 558 10.12 19.15 19.87
N ALA A 559 9.37 19.44 20.94
CA ALA A 559 9.56 20.62 21.77
C ALA A 559 10.89 20.54 22.52
N ASP A 560 11.24 19.39 23.11
CA ASP A 560 12.51 19.13 23.80
C ASP A 560 13.73 19.53 22.96
N GLY A 561 13.82 19.08 21.70
CA GLY A 561 14.94 19.42 20.83
C GLY A 561 15.12 20.94 20.61
N SER A 562 14.00 21.67 20.42
CA SER A 562 14.00 23.12 20.25
C SER A 562 14.24 23.87 21.57
N LEU A 563 13.75 23.33 22.68
CA LEU A 563 13.95 23.78 24.05
C LEU A 563 15.43 23.69 24.46
N VAL A 564 16.12 22.59 24.12
CA VAL A 564 17.56 22.48 24.32
C VAL A 564 18.29 23.48 23.41
N MET A 565 17.83 23.71 22.16
CA MET A 565 18.43 24.75 21.29
C MET A 565 18.38 26.17 21.89
N ALA A 566 17.32 26.54 22.62
CA ALA A 566 17.26 27.84 23.28
C ALA A 566 18.02 27.94 24.62
N THR A 567 18.47 26.81 25.20
CA THR A 567 19.01 26.75 26.57
C THR A 567 20.39 26.10 26.71
N HIS A 568 20.92 25.46 25.66
CA HIS A 568 22.24 24.79 25.70
C HIS A 568 23.41 25.69 26.18
N PRO A 569 23.50 26.99 25.83
CA PRO A 569 24.62 27.81 26.29
C PRO A 569 24.53 28.07 27.79
N THR A 570 23.32 28.27 28.30
CA THR A 570 22.99 28.50 29.72
C THR A 570 23.25 27.27 30.56
N ILE A 571 22.79 26.10 30.10
CA ILE A 571 23.00 24.81 30.77
C ILE A 571 24.50 24.52 30.91
N ALA A 572 25.25 24.68 29.83
CA ALA A 572 26.68 24.37 29.81
C ALA A 572 27.53 25.43 30.54
N SER A 573 27.12 26.70 30.51
CA SER A 573 27.78 27.78 31.29
C SER A 573 27.57 27.62 32.81
N GLU A 574 26.48 27.00 33.28
CA GLU A 574 26.29 26.73 34.72
C GLU A 574 27.26 25.65 35.24
N PHE A 575 27.80 24.80 34.35
CA PHE A 575 28.78 23.78 34.69
C PHE A 575 30.22 24.14 34.27
N ASP A 576 30.48 25.39 33.88
CA ASP A 576 31.77 25.86 33.33
C ASP A 576 32.30 24.99 32.16
N ASP A 577 31.41 24.47 31.32
CA ASP A 577 31.74 23.49 30.27
C ASP A 577 30.99 23.78 28.94
N LEU A 578 30.84 25.06 28.59
CA LEU A 578 30.24 25.53 27.33
C LEU A 578 30.89 24.91 26.07
N GLU A 579 32.16 24.55 26.11
CA GLU A 579 32.85 23.76 25.07
C GLU A 579 32.15 22.42 24.75
N ASN A 580 31.47 21.82 25.73
CA ASN A 580 30.71 20.58 25.59
C ASN A 580 29.20 20.80 25.33
N SER A 581 28.75 22.03 25.08
CA SER A 581 27.32 22.32 24.82
C SER A 581 26.71 21.49 23.67
N SER A 582 27.52 21.09 22.67
CA SER A 582 27.12 20.15 21.61
C SER A 582 26.69 18.78 22.13
N TRP A 583 27.29 18.27 23.21
CA TRP A 583 26.97 16.94 23.78
C TRP A 583 25.51 16.80 24.21
N LEU A 584 24.82 17.90 24.54
CA LEU A 584 23.39 17.90 24.90
C LEU A 584 22.49 17.41 23.76
N PHE A 585 22.96 17.54 22.51
CA PHE A 585 22.31 17.04 21.31
C PHE A 585 23.02 15.80 20.76
N VAL A 586 24.36 15.79 20.71
CA VAL A 586 25.13 14.67 20.15
C VAL A 586 24.86 13.39 20.93
N ALA A 587 24.82 13.42 22.26
CA ALA A 587 24.49 12.24 23.06
C ALA A 587 23.07 11.70 22.79
N PHE A 588 22.11 12.61 22.59
CA PHE A 588 20.72 12.27 22.26
C PHE A 588 20.62 11.63 20.86
N ALA A 589 21.22 12.26 19.85
CA ALA A 589 21.20 11.78 18.47
C ALA A 589 22.02 10.48 18.29
N LEU A 590 23.13 10.33 19.01
CA LEU A 590 24.01 9.15 18.95
C LEU A 590 23.34 7.93 19.57
N ALA A 591 22.70 8.09 20.74
CA ALA A 591 21.87 7.06 21.36
C ALA A 591 20.64 6.74 20.50
N GLY A 592 20.02 7.77 19.92
CA GLY A 592 18.91 7.61 18.98
C GLY A 592 19.31 6.79 17.75
N ALA A 593 20.43 7.10 17.10
CA ALA A 593 20.94 6.39 15.93
C ALA A 593 21.21 4.91 16.20
N ALA A 594 21.82 4.60 17.35
CA ALA A 594 22.09 3.22 17.78
C ALA A 594 20.81 2.41 18.04
N THR A 595 19.76 3.04 18.57
CA THR A 595 18.51 2.35 18.97
C THR A 595 17.43 2.33 17.88
N GLN A 596 17.46 3.27 16.93
CA GLN A 596 16.43 3.43 15.89
C GLN A 596 16.24 2.18 15.02
N ALA A 597 17.32 1.48 14.68
CA ALA A 597 17.26 0.23 13.90
C ALA A 597 16.65 -0.94 14.69
N LEU A 598 16.87 -0.98 16.01
CA LEU A 598 16.37 -2.05 16.89
C LEU A 598 14.85 -1.96 17.09
N TYR A 599 14.28 -0.76 17.24
CA TYR A 599 12.87 -0.60 17.61
C TYR A 599 11.86 -1.16 16.61
N GLY A 600 12.20 -1.21 15.31
CA GLY A 600 11.35 -1.85 14.29
C GLY A 600 11.10 -3.32 14.63
N LYS A 601 12.14 -4.16 14.48
CA LYS A 601 12.08 -5.61 14.75
C LYS A 601 11.71 -5.94 16.20
N LEU A 602 12.20 -5.20 17.19
CA LEU A 602 11.79 -5.40 18.58
C LEU A 602 10.28 -5.21 18.77
N SER A 603 9.64 -4.29 18.03
CA SER A 603 8.20 -4.02 18.18
C SER A 603 7.32 -5.08 17.54
N ASP A 604 7.84 -5.86 16.59
CA ASP A 604 7.19 -7.07 16.07
C ASP A 604 7.23 -8.19 17.14
N VAL A 605 8.34 -8.35 17.87
CA VAL A 605 8.56 -9.40 18.86
C VAL A 605 7.86 -9.14 20.21
N TYR A 606 7.96 -7.91 20.73
CA TYR A 606 7.45 -7.54 22.07
C TYR A 606 6.11 -6.80 22.04
N GLY A 607 5.58 -6.52 20.85
CA GLY A 607 4.33 -5.80 20.62
C GLY A 607 4.45 -4.27 20.79
N ARG A 608 3.71 -3.53 19.97
CA ARG A 608 3.80 -2.05 19.87
C ARG A 608 3.56 -1.34 21.22
N ARG A 609 2.54 -1.77 22.00
CA ARG A 609 2.20 -1.18 23.32
C ARG A 609 3.39 -1.22 24.28
N SER A 610 4.05 -2.37 24.39
CA SER A 610 5.13 -2.62 25.36
C SER A 610 6.30 -1.68 25.13
N LEU A 611 6.75 -1.55 23.88
CA LEU A 611 7.88 -0.69 23.55
C LEU A 611 7.53 0.80 23.55
N LEU A 612 6.29 1.19 23.24
CA LEU A 612 5.86 2.58 23.37
C LEU A 612 5.88 3.03 24.85
N MET A 613 5.46 2.16 25.76
CA MET A 613 5.59 2.41 27.20
C MET A 613 7.06 2.50 27.64
N VAL A 614 7.94 1.60 27.16
CA VAL A 614 9.39 1.67 27.43
C VAL A 614 10.00 2.96 26.89
N ALA A 615 9.63 3.39 25.68
CA ALA A 615 10.12 4.62 25.06
C ALA A 615 9.75 5.86 25.87
N TYR A 616 8.49 5.99 26.32
CA TYR A 616 8.07 7.09 27.19
C TYR A 616 8.72 7.02 28.58
N MET A 617 8.92 5.83 29.16
CA MET A 617 9.65 5.67 30.43
C MET A 617 11.12 6.11 30.30
N LEU A 618 11.81 5.73 29.20
CA LEU A 618 13.17 6.19 28.91
C LEU A 618 13.21 7.72 28.75
N PHE A 619 12.26 8.32 28.02
CA PHE A 619 12.22 9.78 27.87
C PHE A 619 11.98 10.48 29.23
N ALA A 620 11.04 9.97 30.05
CA ALA A 620 10.77 10.49 31.38
C ALA A 620 11.99 10.41 32.31
N ILE A 621 12.66 9.25 32.37
CA ILE A 621 13.86 9.03 33.19
C ILE A 621 15.02 9.91 32.71
N GLY A 622 15.22 10.03 31.39
CA GLY A 622 16.25 10.89 30.82
C GLY A 622 16.04 12.37 31.17
N CYS A 623 14.82 12.90 31.00
CA CYS A 623 14.50 14.28 31.38
C CYS A 623 14.55 14.52 32.90
N ALA A 624 14.20 13.53 33.73
CA ALA A 624 14.39 13.62 35.17
C ALA A 624 15.89 13.69 35.56
N LEU A 625 16.74 12.87 34.94
CA LEU A 625 18.19 12.88 35.17
C LEU A 625 18.86 14.18 34.70
N VAL A 626 18.43 14.73 33.56
CA VAL A 626 18.84 16.07 33.12
C VAL A 626 18.43 17.13 34.15
N GLY A 627 17.16 17.14 34.57
CA GLY A 627 16.61 18.14 35.47
C GLY A 627 17.15 18.12 36.90
N VAL A 628 17.62 16.96 37.39
CA VAL A 628 18.28 16.82 38.71
C VAL A 628 19.82 16.94 38.58
N GLY A 629 20.37 17.00 37.36
CA GLY A 629 21.81 17.02 37.09
C GLY A 629 22.60 18.06 37.88
N GLN A 630 23.65 17.59 38.55
CA GLN A 630 24.62 18.39 39.31
C GLN A 630 25.97 18.52 38.57
N THR A 631 26.13 17.83 37.44
CA THR A 631 27.32 17.86 36.58
C THR A 631 26.91 17.67 35.12
N MET A 632 27.70 18.24 34.19
CA MET A 632 27.46 18.11 32.75
C MET A 632 27.38 16.64 32.30
N TRP A 633 28.20 15.74 32.87
CA TRP A 633 28.14 14.32 32.52
C TRP A 633 26.84 13.61 32.94
N GLN A 634 26.26 13.96 34.10
CA GLN A 634 24.95 13.43 34.50
C GLN A 634 23.85 13.89 33.55
N VAL A 635 23.91 15.15 33.11
CA VAL A 635 22.99 15.70 32.09
C VAL A 635 23.16 14.96 30.77
N VAL A 636 24.40 14.77 30.30
CA VAL A 636 24.72 14.02 29.07
C VAL A 636 24.22 12.57 29.12
N VAL A 637 24.39 11.87 30.25
CA VAL A 637 23.80 10.53 30.45
C VAL A 637 22.27 10.56 30.42
N GLY A 638 21.64 11.60 30.98
CA GLY A 638 20.19 11.83 30.83
C GLY A 638 19.77 12.00 29.36
N ARG A 639 20.57 12.70 28.54
CA ARG A 639 20.35 12.86 27.09
C ARG A 639 20.56 11.56 26.30
N VAL A 640 21.48 10.68 26.69
CA VAL A 640 21.59 9.32 26.12
C VAL A 640 20.29 8.53 26.34
N ILE A 641 19.76 8.59 27.57
CA ILE A 641 18.57 7.82 27.97
C ILE A 641 17.32 8.38 27.28
N SER A 642 17.13 9.71 27.22
CA SER A 642 16.00 10.29 26.48
C SER A 642 16.15 10.16 24.96
N GLY A 643 17.36 10.19 24.41
CA GLY A 643 17.63 9.96 22.98
C GLY A 643 17.26 8.55 22.52
N SER A 644 17.57 7.55 23.37
CA SER A 644 17.11 6.17 23.17
C SER A 644 15.58 6.07 23.11
N GLY A 645 14.86 6.75 24.01
CA GLY A 645 13.39 6.77 23.97
C GLY A 645 12.83 7.58 22.78
N GLY A 646 13.47 8.70 22.44
CA GLY A 646 13.01 9.64 21.41
C GLY A 646 13.05 9.10 19.98
N SER A 647 14.02 8.24 19.65
CA SER A 647 14.07 7.57 18.34
C SER A 647 12.86 6.65 18.13
N ALA A 648 12.46 5.91 19.18
CA ALA A 648 11.31 5.02 19.15
C ALA A 648 9.98 5.75 18.87
N LEU A 649 9.77 6.95 19.42
CA LEU A 649 8.48 7.64 19.31
C LEU A 649 8.06 7.93 17.87
N ASN A 650 9.03 8.24 17.01
CA ASN A 650 8.79 8.49 15.59
C ASN A 650 8.53 7.19 14.80
N VAL A 651 9.26 6.12 15.10
CA VAL A 651 9.13 4.81 14.43
C VAL A 651 7.86 4.08 14.87
N LEU A 652 7.66 3.93 16.18
CA LEU A 652 6.50 3.27 16.77
C LEU A 652 5.21 4.05 16.49
N GLY A 653 5.24 5.39 16.47
CA GLY A 653 4.06 6.20 16.16
C GLY A 653 3.53 5.96 14.74
N LEU A 654 4.42 5.82 13.76
CA LEU A 654 4.05 5.46 12.38
C LEU A 654 3.48 4.04 12.31
N LEU A 655 4.20 3.05 12.86
CA LEU A 655 3.79 1.65 12.87
C LEU A 655 2.41 1.45 13.53
N LEU A 656 2.19 2.09 14.68
CA LEU A 656 0.97 1.95 15.47
C LEU A 656 -0.22 2.64 14.78
N ILE A 657 -0.02 3.69 13.99
CA ILE A 657 -1.06 4.24 13.10
C ILE A 657 -1.35 3.30 11.93
N THR A 658 -0.35 2.69 11.29
CA THR A 658 -0.59 1.72 10.20
C THR A 658 -1.26 0.43 10.67
N ASP A 659 -1.05 0.04 11.93
CA ASP A 659 -1.68 -1.13 12.54
C ASP A 659 -3.13 -0.85 12.99
N LEU A 660 -3.45 0.39 13.40
CA LEU A 660 -4.79 0.76 13.91
C LEU A 660 -5.74 1.35 12.86
N VAL A 661 -5.24 1.87 11.74
CA VAL A 661 -6.02 2.66 10.80
C VAL A 661 -5.83 2.17 9.36
N PRO A 662 -6.90 1.98 8.56
CA PRO A 662 -6.76 1.59 7.16
C PRO A 662 -5.87 2.57 6.38
N LEU A 663 -5.00 2.03 5.52
CA LEU A 663 -3.91 2.75 4.82
C LEU A 663 -4.34 4.05 4.11
N ARG A 664 -5.61 4.15 3.66
CA ARG A 664 -6.20 5.37 3.06
C ARG A 664 -6.23 6.58 4.01
N GLU A 665 -6.39 6.35 5.31
CA GLU A 665 -6.53 7.38 6.36
C GLU A 665 -5.21 7.65 7.09
N VAL A 666 -4.25 6.72 7.06
CA VAL A 666 -2.90 6.86 7.64
C VAL A 666 -2.24 8.17 7.21
N ALA A 667 -2.40 8.60 5.96
CA ALA A 667 -1.86 9.86 5.45
C ALA A 667 -2.42 11.10 6.18
N ALA A 668 -3.69 11.08 6.61
CA ALA A 668 -4.31 12.18 7.35
C ALA A 668 -3.84 12.20 8.82
N TRP A 669 -3.77 11.04 9.48
CA TRP A 669 -3.28 10.95 10.84
C TRP A 669 -1.78 11.26 10.95
N GLN A 670 -0.98 10.82 9.99
CA GLN A 670 0.44 11.19 9.90
C GLN A 670 0.63 12.69 9.64
N ALA A 671 -0.25 13.32 8.85
CA ALA A 671 -0.24 14.78 8.71
C ALA A 671 -0.55 15.48 10.05
N GLY A 672 -1.45 14.94 10.87
CA GLY A 672 -1.70 15.38 12.23
C GLY A 672 -0.48 15.25 13.15
N ILE A 673 0.22 14.11 13.12
CA ILE A 673 1.49 13.92 13.87
C ILE A 673 2.57 14.90 13.38
N ASN A 674 2.74 15.06 12.06
CA ASN A 674 3.71 15.99 11.50
C ASN A 674 3.40 17.45 11.86
N LEU A 675 2.12 17.83 11.97
CA LEU A 675 1.69 19.13 12.48
C LEU A 675 2.03 19.31 13.96
N ALA A 676 1.74 18.33 14.82
CA ALA A 676 2.10 18.37 16.24
C ALA A 676 3.62 18.44 16.45
N ALA A 677 4.40 17.66 15.69
CA ALA A 677 5.86 17.74 15.66
C ALA A 677 6.37 19.14 15.27
N THR A 678 5.71 19.79 14.31
CA THR A 678 6.05 21.13 13.84
C THR A 678 5.72 22.20 14.88
N VAL A 679 4.53 22.16 15.48
CA VAL A 679 4.14 23.11 16.54
C VAL A 679 5.02 22.93 17.79
N GLY A 680 5.40 21.68 18.13
CA GLY A 680 6.38 21.37 19.17
C GLY A 680 7.71 22.05 18.91
N ARG A 681 8.32 21.85 17.73
CA ARG A 681 9.57 22.53 17.35
C ARG A 681 9.45 24.06 17.34
N SER A 682 8.29 24.63 17.00
CA SER A 682 8.09 26.09 16.96
C SER A 682 7.94 26.72 18.35
N LEU A 683 7.35 26.01 19.31
CA LEU A 683 7.11 26.51 20.68
C LEU A 683 8.22 26.14 21.66
N GLY A 684 8.94 25.05 21.42
CA GLY A 684 9.96 24.51 22.35
C GLY A 684 11.03 25.52 22.74
N GLY A 685 11.65 26.20 21.78
CA GLY A 685 12.68 27.22 22.03
C GLY A 685 12.18 28.37 22.91
N PRO A 686 11.14 29.12 22.52
CA PRO A 686 10.57 30.20 23.34
C PRO A 686 10.11 29.75 24.74
N VAL A 687 9.47 28.57 24.86
CA VAL A 687 9.02 28.04 26.16
C VAL A 687 10.21 27.60 27.02
N GLY A 688 11.21 26.94 26.44
CA GLY A 688 12.44 26.53 27.11
C GLY A 688 13.24 27.71 27.63
N GLY A 689 13.37 28.75 26.82
CA GLY A 689 13.98 30.01 27.19
C GLY A 689 13.20 30.74 28.28
N TRP A 690 11.87 30.77 28.22
CA TRP A 690 11.03 31.37 29.26
C TRP A 690 11.13 30.65 30.61
N LEU A 691 11.15 29.31 30.61
CA LEU A 691 11.37 28.52 31.83
C LEU A 691 12.77 28.77 32.40
N ALA A 692 13.79 28.85 31.55
CA ALA A 692 15.16 29.18 31.96
C ALA A 692 15.28 30.60 32.54
N ASP A 693 14.64 31.59 31.91
CA ASP A 693 14.65 33.00 32.33
C ASP A 693 13.87 33.27 33.64
N THR A 694 12.95 32.38 34.05
CA THR A 694 12.02 32.64 35.17
C THR A 694 12.20 31.72 36.39
N ILE A 695 12.27 30.40 36.19
CA ILE A 695 12.33 29.40 37.27
C ILE A 695 13.54 28.46 37.16
N GLY A 696 14.38 28.67 36.14
CA GLY A 696 15.62 27.91 35.89
C GLY A 696 15.40 26.73 34.92
N TRP A 697 16.40 26.50 34.07
CA TRP A 697 16.36 25.55 32.95
C TRP A 697 16.06 24.10 33.38
N ARG A 698 16.29 23.73 34.64
CA ARG A 698 15.95 22.42 35.18
C ARG A 698 14.46 22.10 35.01
N TRP A 699 13.58 23.10 35.16
CA TRP A 699 12.14 22.91 34.92
C TRP A 699 11.78 22.66 33.45
N SER A 700 12.62 23.10 32.51
CA SER A 700 12.50 22.79 31.08
C SER A 700 12.60 21.28 30.79
N PHE A 701 13.15 20.48 31.71
CA PHE A 701 13.19 19.02 31.64
C PHE A 701 12.33 18.33 32.71
N LEU A 702 12.36 18.81 33.97
CA LEU A 702 11.50 18.26 35.03
C LEU A 702 10.01 18.37 34.66
N GLY A 703 9.58 19.46 34.01
CA GLY A 703 8.21 19.65 33.54
C GLY A 703 7.77 18.68 32.44
N GLN A 704 8.70 18.09 31.68
CA GLN A 704 8.38 17.05 30.70
C GLN A 704 8.10 15.69 31.35
N THR A 705 8.77 15.40 32.47
CA THR A 705 8.68 14.13 33.20
C THR A 705 7.23 13.73 33.55
N PRO A 706 6.39 14.57 34.18
CA PRO A 706 5.00 14.21 34.45
C PRO A 706 4.16 14.05 33.18
N ILE A 707 4.46 14.76 32.10
CA ILE A 707 3.75 14.61 30.81
C ILE A 707 4.00 13.22 30.24
N PHE A 708 5.26 12.75 30.24
CA PHE A 708 5.57 11.39 29.79
C PHE A 708 5.07 10.31 30.77
N MET A 709 5.09 10.53 32.08
CA MET A 709 4.46 9.60 33.04
C MET A 709 2.95 9.48 32.85
N VAL A 710 2.26 10.59 32.51
CA VAL A 710 0.86 10.56 32.09
C VAL A 710 0.71 9.82 30.76
N ALA A 711 1.59 10.01 29.77
CA ALA A 711 1.56 9.24 28.53
C ALA A 711 1.74 7.72 28.75
N VAL A 712 2.63 7.30 29.67
CA VAL A 712 2.78 5.89 30.09
C VAL A 712 1.50 5.36 30.72
N LEU A 713 0.88 6.12 31.63
CA LEU A 713 -0.39 5.75 32.27
C LEU A 713 -1.53 5.63 31.25
N LEU A 714 -1.64 6.60 30.32
CA LEU A 714 -2.62 6.57 29.24
C LEU A 714 -2.37 5.40 28.28
N CYS A 715 -1.12 5.07 27.95
CA CYS A 715 -0.79 3.86 27.19
C CYS A 715 -1.20 2.58 27.93
N TRP A 716 -0.99 2.54 29.26
CA TRP A 716 -1.34 1.38 30.08
C TRP A 716 -2.86 1.17 30.18
N LEU A 717 -3.63 2.27 30.21
CA LEU A 717 -5.09 2.29 30.28
C LEU A 717 -5.81 2.07 28.94
N PHE A 718 -5.29 2.62 27.82
CA PHE A 718 -6.06 2.76 26.57
C PHE A 718 -5.55 1.97 25.36
N LEU A 719 -4.31 1.46 25.33
CA LEU A 719 -3.92 0.48 24.31
C LEU A 719 -4.27 -0.93 24.82
N PRO A 720 -4.88 -1.82 24.03
CA PRO A 720 -5.07 -3.22 24.42
C PRO A 720 -3.75 -3.88 24.87
N GLY A 721 -3.82 -4.63 25.97
CA GLY A 721 -2.70 -5.44 26.44
C GLY A 721 -2.57 -6.68 25.55
N GLY A 722 -1.72 -6.61 24.52
CA GLY A 722 -1.51 -7.69 23.58
C GLY A 722 -1.04 -8.99 24.25
N LYS A 723 -2.00 -9.84 24.64
CA LYS A 723 -1.72 -11.22 25.03
C LYS A 723 -1.19 -11.95 23.80
N ARG A 724 0.14 -12.11 23.72
CA ARG A 724 0.78 -13.12 22.86
C ARG A 724 0.00 -14.42 23.02
N ALA A 725 -0.40 -15.05 21.92
CA ALA A 725 -1.39 -16.13 21.89
C ALA A 725 -1.05 -17.23 22.91
N SER A 726 -1.66 -17.14 24.10
CA SER A 726 -1.51 -18.14 25.14
C SER A 726 -2.32 -19.34 24.71
N LYS A 727 -1.70 -20.51 24.71
CA LYS A 727 -2.43 -21.78 24.63
C LYS A 727 -3.53 -21.71 25.70
N THR A 728 -4.78 -21.84 25.30
CA THR A 728 -5.89 -22.01 26.24
C THR A 728 -5.74 -23.41 26.82
N ASP A 729 -5.76 -23.52 28.13
CA ASP A 729 -5.58 -24.80 28.80
C ASP A 729 -6.77 -25.73 28.51
N THR A 730 -6.52 -26.76 27.69
CA THR A 730 -7.43 -27.90 27.52
C THR A 730 -6.68 -29.14 27.98
N GLU A 731 -7.17 -29.75 29.06
CA GLU A 731 -6.51 -30.89 29.71
C GLU A 731 -6.38 -32.07 28.74
N SER A 732 -5.15 -32.31 28.32
CA SER A 732 -4.72 -33.56 27.66
C SER A 732 -3.34 -33.91 28.18
N GLU A 733 -3.26 -35.00 28.93
CA GLU A 733 -2.02 -35.53 29.49
C GLU A 733 -1.11 -36.12 28.39
N ASP A 734 0.14 -36.43 28.74
CA ASP A 734 1.07 -37.28 27.97
C ASP A 734 1.64 -36.79 26.62
N ILE A 735 1.96 -35.49 26.48
CA ILE A 735 3.09 -35.07 25.62
C ILE A 735 4.06 -34.16 26.39
N LYS A 736 5.35 -34.54 26.43
CA LYS A 736 6.41 -33.78 27.10
C LYS A 736 6.76 -32.48 26.35
N PRO A 737 6.91 -31.34 27.04
CA PRO A 737 7.32 -30.09 26.41
C PRO A 737 8.84 -29.92 26.35
N GLU A 738 9.43 -29.98 25.15
CA GLU A 738 10.82 -29.56 24.91
C GLU A 738 10.91 -28.36 23.95
N GLU A 739 11.80 -27.41 24.29
CA GLU A 739 12.48 -26.43 23.42
C GLU A 739 11.68 -25.40 22.57
N SER A 740 10.34 -25.42 22.52
CA SER A 740 9.53 -24.55 21.63
C SER A 740 9.69 -23.02 21.78
N ASN A 741 10.37 -22.50 22.79
CA ASN A 741 10.52 -21.04 23.02
C ASN A 741 11.68 -20.38 22.24
N LYS A 742 12.50 -21.14 21.50
CA LYS A 742 13.70 -20.62 20.82
C LYS A 742 13.47 -20.14 19.38
N SER A 743 12.38 -20.53 18.71
CA SER A 743 12.14 -20.24 17.29
C SER A 743 11.99 -18.74 16.99
N ASP A 744 11.12 -18.06 17.72
CA ASP A 744 10.67 -16.70 17.41
C ASP A 744 11.76 -15.64 17.62
N LEU A 745 12.76 -15.95 18.46
CA LEU A 745 13.91 -15.08 18.72
C LEU A 745 15.07 -15.35 17.76
N ALA A 746 15.07 -16.47 17.04
CA ALA A 746 16.14 -16.88 16.13
C ALA A 746 15.96 -16.37 14.68
N SER A 747 14.89 -15.63 14.40
CA SER A 747 14.61 -15.00 13.10
C SER A 747 15.12 -13.56 12.99
N VAL A 748 15.44 -12.91 14.11
CA VAL A 748 15.88 -11.50 14.18
C VAL A 748 17.40 -11.43 14.31
N ASP A 749 18.07 -10.69 13.43
CA ASP A 749 19.52 -10.49 13.50
C ASP A 749 19.93 -9.48 14.59
N PHE A 750 19.90 -9.93 15.84
CA PHE A 750 20.42 -9.16 16.97
C PHE A 750 21.93 -8.87 16.87
N LEU A 751 22.69 -9.66 16.11
CA LEU A 751 24.14 -9.50 15.96
C LEU A 751 24.46 -8.35 14.99
N GLY A 752 23.86 -8.35 13.80
CA GLY A 752 23.94 -7.24 12.85
C GLY A 752 23.45 -5.92 13.46
N ALA A 753 22.35 -5.95 14.23
CA ALA A 753 21.85 -4.76 14.92
C ALA A 753 22.85 -4.19 15.94
N ALA A 754 23.48 -5.05 16.74
CA ALA A 754 24.50 -4.65 17.71
C ALA A 754 25.79 -4.14 17.03
N LEU A 755 26.24 -4.81 15.96
CA LEU A 755 27.42 -4.41 15.19
C LEU A 755 27.21 -3.06 14.49
N LEU A 756 26.03 -2.83 13.91
CA LEU A 756 25.65 -1.55 13.31
C LEU A 756 25.65 -0.41 14.35
N ALA A 757 25.03 -0.63 15.51
CA ALA A 757 25.02 0.33 16.61
C ALA A 757 26.43 0.66 17.12
N LEU A 758 27.28 -0.36 17.32
CA LEU A 758 28.67 -0.20 17.74
C LEU A 758 29.53 0.49 16.67
N PHE A 759 29.30 0.22 15.38
CA PHE A 759 29.94 0.95 14.28
C PHE A 759 29.60 2.44 14.32
N ILE A 760 28.32 2.80 14.42
CA ILE A 760 27.86 4.20 14.48
C ILE A 760 28.49 4.92 15.67
N LEU A 761 28.53 4.26 16.84
CA LEU A 761 29.20 4.77 18.04
C LEU A 761 30.70 5.00 17.82
N ALA A 762 31.42 3.99 17.32
CA ALA A 762 32.87 4.05 17.10
C ALA A 762 33.29 5.03 15.97
N PHE A 763 32.41 5.27 14.99
CA PHE A 763 32.65 6.20 13.88
C PHE A 763 32.43 7.66 14.27
N LEU A 764 31.37 7.96 15.03
CA LEU A 764 30.99 9.34 15.35
C LEU A 764 31.66 9.89 16.62
N LEU A 765 31.92 9.05 17.63
CA LEU A 765 32.63 9.44 18.85
C LEU A 765 33.99 10.15 18.60
N PRO A 766 34.90 9.65 17.73
CA PRO A 766 36.17 10.34 17.46
C PRO A 766 36.01 11.69 16.75
N ILE A 767 34.85 11.96 16.13
CA ILE A 767 34.56 13.23 15.44
C ILE A 767 34.13 14.32 16.43
N GLU A 768 33.39 13.95 17.50
CA GLU A 768 32.97 14.89 18.55
C GLU A 768 34.09 15.24 19.54
N ILE A 769 34.93 14.26 19.92
CA ILE A 769 36.06 14.49 20.86
C ILE A 769 37.32 15.07 20.19
N GLY A 770 37.39 15.01 18.85
CA GLY A 770 38.54 15.44 18.06
C GLY A 770 38.67 16.95 17.99
N GLY A 771 39.83 17.48 18.38
CA GLY A 771 40.13 18.92 18.43
C GLY A 771 39.51 19.65 19.61
N THR A 772 38.35 19.21 20.11
CA THR A 772 37.65 19.79 21.27
C THR A 772 38.32 19.40 22.59
N LYS A 773 38.29 18.12 22.95
CA LYS A 773 38.86 17.56 24.20
C LYS A 773 40.17 16.80 23.97
N ILE A 774 40.38 16.23 22.78
CA ILE A 774 41.56 15.42 22.45
C ILE A 774 42.16 15.88 21.11
N PRO A 775 43.47 16.18 21.02
CA PRO A 775 44.10 16.53 19.74
C PRO A 775 43.92 15.43 18.69
N TRP A 776 43.64 15.80 17.43
CA TRP A 776 43.47 14.88 16.29
C TRP A 776 44.64 13.89 16.06
N THR A 777 45.82 14.18 16.62
CA THR A 777 47.01 13.33 16.57
C THR A 777 47.06 12.25 17.67
N HIS A 778 46.12 12.22 18.60
CA HIS A 778 46.14 11.29 19.73
C HIS A 778 45.78 9.85 19.31
N PRO A 779 46.52 8.81 19.76
CA PRO A 779 46.30 7.42 19.33
C PRO A 779 44.86 6.91 19.45
N LEU A 780 44.11 7.35 20.47
CA LEU A 780 42.71 6.93 20.67
C LEU A 780 41.81 7.24 19.48
N ILE A 781 42.02 8.35 18.77
CA ILE A 781 41.20 8.74 17.62
C ILE A 781 41.42 7.77 16.45
N PHE A 782 42.68 7.41 16.17
CA PHE A 782 43.03 6.39 15.17
C PHE A 782 42.54 4.98 15.58
N VAL A 783 42.58 4.65 16.88
CA VAL A 783 42.02 3.38 17.40
C VAL A 783 40.50 3.33 17.24
N LEU A 784 39.77 4.41 17.51
CA LEU A 784 38.32 4.48 17.33
C LEU A 784 37.92 4.39 15.85
N PHE A 785 38.58 5.13 14.95
CA PHE A 785 38.34 4.99 13.52
C PHE A 785 38.70 3.58 13.01
N GLY A 786 39.83 3.01 13.43
CA GLY A 786 40.21 1.63 13.10
C GLY A 786 39.18 0.60 13.59
N ALA A 787 38.68 0.76 14.83
CA ALA A 787 37.61 -0.07 15.37
C ALA A 787 36.31 0.09 14.57
N SER A 788 35.95 1.30 14.13
CA SER A 788 34.77 1.53 13.29
C SER A 788 34.87 0.80 11.94
N VAL A 789 36.05 0.78 11.30
CA VAL A 789 36.27 0.04 10.05
C VAL A 789 36.15 -1.48 10.28
N VAL A 790 36.68 -2.00 11.39
CA VAL A 790 36.54 -3.42 11.77
C VAL A 790 35.08 -3.77 12.06
N LEU A 791 34.37 -2.93 12.83
CA LEU A 791 32.96 -3.14 13.17
C LEU A 791 32.05 -3.08 11.94
N PHE A 792 32.30 -2.16 11.01
CA PHE A 792 31.60 -2.11 9.73
C PHE A 792 31.88 -3.35 8.86
N GLY A 793 33.12 -3.83 8.83
CA GLY A 793 33.47 -5.07 8.14
C GLY A 793 32.78 -6.30 8.75
N LEU A 794 32.74 -6.41 10.07
CA LEU A 794 32.01 -7.47 10.78
C LEU A 794 30.50 -7.39 10.55
N PHE A 795 29.92 -6.19 10.58
CA PHE A 795 28.51 -5.96 10.23
C PHE A 795 28.21 -6.43 8.80
N ALA A 796 29.01 -6.01 7.82
CA ALA A 796 28.80 -6.35 6.43
C ALA A 796 28.94 -7.86 6.14
N LEU A 797 29.90 -8.54 6.78
CA LEU A 797 30.04 -10.00 6.71
C LEU A 797 28.88 -10.74 7.38
N THR A 798 28.29 -10.17 8.44
CA THR A 798 27.11 -10.74 9.11
C THR A 798 25.86 -10.60 8.23
N GLU A 799 25.62 -9.40 7.68
CA GLU A 799 24.52 -9.12 6.75
C GLU A 799 24.56 -10.00 5.49
N GLU A 800 25.73 -10.11 4.82
CA GLU A 800 25.80 -10.76 3.49
C GLU A 800 25.92 -12.30 3.58
N TRP A 801 26.40 -12.88 4.69
CA TRP A 801 26.63 -14.34 4.82
C TRP A 801 25.91 -15.05 5.98
N TYR A 802 25.36 -14.34 6.98
CA TYR A 802 24.80 -14.97 8.19
C TYR A 802 23.35 -14.56 8.50
N ALA A 803 22.94 -13.35 8.14
CA ALA A 803 21.58 -12.86 8.37
C ALA A 803 20.57 -13.53 7.41
N LYS A 804 19.58 -14.24 7.97
CA LYS A 804 18.43 -14.75 7.20
C LYS A 804 17.47 -13.64 6.77
N GLU A 805 17.34 -12.61 7.60
CA GLU A 805 16.61 -11.37 7.31
C GLU A 805 17.54 -10.18 7.58
N PRO A 806 18.30 -9.70 6.56
CA PRO A 806 19.19 -8.54 6.70
C PRO A 806 18.43 -7.27 7.13
N ILE A 807 19.05 -6.49 8.01
CA ILE A 807 18.52 -5.21 8.51
C ILE A 807 18.71 -4.12 7.46
N PHE A 808 19.85 -4.13 6.76
CA PHE A 808 20.15 -3.13 5.75
C PHE A 808 20.87 -3.73 4.52
N PRO A 809 20.12 -4.26 3.54
CA PRO A 809 20.66 -4.91 2.35
C PRO A 809 21.71 -4.05 1.63
N LEU A 810 22.97 -4.48 1.68
CA LEU A 810 24.13 -3.72 1.19
C LEU A 810 24.09 -3.44 -0.32
N GLU A 811 23.29 -4.20 -1.07
CA GLU A 811 22.95 -3.93 -2.48
C GLU A 811 22.36 -2.53 -2.70
N LEU A 812 21.69 -1.94 -1.70
CA LEU A 812 21.11 -0.61 -1.77
C LEU A 812 22.19 0.49 -1.84
N LEU A 813 23.37 0.25 -1.24
CA LEU A 813 24.52 1.15 -1.35
C LEU A 813 25.22 1.06 -2.73
N LYS A 814 24.95 -0.01 -3.50
CA LYS A 814 25.42 -0.15 -4.89
C LYS A 814 24.56 0.72 -5.84
N GLN A 815 23.40 1.21 -5.40
CA GLN A 815 22.50 2.06 -6.20
C GLN A 815 22.81 3.56 -6.04
N ARG A 816 23.39 4.14 -7.10
CA ARG A 816 23.80 5.56 -7.16
C ARG A 816 22.74 6.55 -6.67
N ASP A 817 21.48 6.41 -7.10
CA ASP A 817 20.45 7.41 -6.78
C ASP A 817 20.00 7.35 -5.32
N ILE A 818 20.05 6.18 -4.67
CA ILE A 818 19.83 6.05 -3.21
C ILE A 818 20.96 6.78 -2.46
N VAL A 819 22.22 6.50 -2.81
CA VAL A 819 23.40 7.13 -2.18
C VAL A 819 23.40 8.65 -2.38
N LEU A 820 23.05 9.15 -3.57
CA LEU A 820 22.92 10.59 -3.82
C LEU A 820 21.80 11.20 -2.97
N THR A 821 20.64 10.55 -2.84
CA THR A 821 19.56 11.04 -1.99
C THR A 821 19.90 11.00 -0.49
N TYR A 822 20.70 10.05 -0.04
CA TYR A 822 21.30 10.07 1.30
C TYR A 822 22.27 11.24 1.49
N VAL A 823 23.16 11.52 0.52
CA VAL A 823 24.07 12.70 0.59
C VAL A 823 23.29 14.02 0.61
N ILE A 824 22.22 14.15 -0.17
CA ILE A 824 21.36 15.34 -0.18
C ILE A 824 20.66 15.53 1.17
N THR A 825 20.06 14.47 1.71
CA THR A 825 19.26 14.55 2.95
C THR A 825 20.14 14.74 4.19
N GLY A 826 21.23 13.98 4.30
CA GLY A 826 22.23 14.14 5.37
C GLY A 826 22.93 15.49 5.32
N GLY A 827 23.36 15.96 4.15
CA GLY A 827 24.06 17.24 3.99
C GLY A 827 23.20 18.47 4.29
N GLN A 828 21.90 18.45 3.95
CA GLN A 828 20.98 19.52 4.34
C GLN A 828 20.65 19.51 5.83
N VAL A 829 20.49 18.33 6.44
CA VAL A 829 20.27 18.23 7.89
C VAL A 829 21.51 18.68 8.67
N ALA A 830 22.71 18.30 8.24
CA ALA A 830 23.96 18.82 8.80
C ALA A 830 24.04 20.36 8.73
N ALA A 831 23.73 20.93 7.57
CA ALA A 831 23.74 22.37 7.36
C ALA A 831 22.71 23.11 8.26
N GLN A 832 21.49 22.59 8.35
CA GLN A 832 20.40 23.21 9.12
C GLN A 832 20.67 23.15 10.63
N LEU A 833 21.05 21.99 11.17
CA LEU A 833 21.27 21.84 12.62
C LEU A 833 22.48 22.64 13.10
N GLY A 834 23.56 22.69 12.30
CA GLY A 834 24.72 23.55 12.57
C GLY A 834 24.36 25.04 12.62
N LEU A 835 23.47 25.51 11.72
CA LEU A 835 22.94 26.87 11.81
C LEU A 835 22.10 27.06 13.07
N MET A 836 21.15 26.17 13.34
CA MET A 836 20.21 26.32 14.47
C MET A 836 20.89 26.24 15.86
N PHE A 837 22.04 25.57 15.97
CA PHE A 837 22.89 25.63 17.17
C PHE A 837 23.56 27.01 17.35
N SER A 838 23.98 27.62 16.25
CA SER A 838 24.73 28.89 16.21
C SER A 838 23.84 30.13 16.45
N VAL A 839 22.58 30.10 16.01
CA VAL A 839 21.66 31.27 16.06
C VAL A 839 21.40 31.80 17.48
N PRO A 840 21.03 30.99 18.49
CA PRO A 840 20.73 31.51 19.83
C PRO A 840 21.97 32.08 20.52
N LEU A 841 23.11 31.39 20.38
CA LEU A 841 24.40 31.82 20.91
C LEU A 841 24.86 33.14 20.29
N TYR A 842 24.66 33.35 18.98
CA TYR A 842 24.96 34.63 18.32
C TYR A 842 24.24 35.80 18.98
N PHE A 843 22.91 35.70 19.18
CA PHE A 843 22.13 36.79 19.78
C PHE A 843 22.43 36.98 21.28
N GLN A 844 22.70 35.90 22.03
CA GLN A 844 23.12 35.99 23.43
C GLN A 844 24.47 36.71 23.58
N VAL A 845 25.47 36.37 22.75
CA VAL A 845 26.81 36.99 22.84
C VAL A 845 26.81 38.43 22.32
N THR A 846 26.14 38.72 21.20
CA THR A 846 26.18 40.05 20.56
C THR A 846 25.22 41.05 21.20
N GLN A 847 23.95 40.66 21.39
CA GLN A 847 22.88 41.56 21.84
C GLN A 847 22.53 41.40 23.33
N ARG A 848 23.09 40.39 24.02
CA ARG A 848 22.84 40.11 25.45
C ARG A 848 21.34 39.91 25.77
N VAL A 849 20.60 39.34 24.82
CA VAL A 849 19.17 39.05 24.96
C VAL A 849 18.93 37.83 25.84
N SER A 850 17.74 37.76 26.47
CA SER A 850 17.37 36.62 27.32
C SER A 850 17.13 35.34 26.50
N ASN A 851 17.08 34.20 27.18
CA ASN A 851 16.94 32.88 26.53
C ASN A 851 15.60 32.77 25.78
N THR A 852 14.53 33.39 26.29
CA THR A 852 13.23 33.51 25.59
C THR A 852 13.40 34.16 24.21
N ILE A 853 14.11 35.29 24.13
CA ILE A 853 14.28 36.06 22.89
C ILE A 853 15.20 35.29 21.93
N ALA A 854 16.32 34.74 22.44
CA ALA A 854 17.22 33.86 21.67
C ALA A 854 16.47 32.66 21.05
N GLY A 855 15.52 32.06 21.79
CA GLY A 855 14.63 31.02 21.29
C GLY A 855 13.63 31.48 20.23
N VAL A 856 13.12 32.72 20.32
CA VAL A 856 12.25 33.31 19.29
C VAL A 856 12.98 33.53 17.97
N HIS A 857 14.28 33.84 17.99
CA HIS A 857 15.08 33.98 16.76
C HIS A 857 15.19 32.67 15.93
N LEU A 858 14.89 31.49 16.50
CA LEU A 858 14.79 30.22 15.76
C LEU A 858 13.50 30.06 14.96
N PHE A 859 12.42 30.77 15.32
CA PHE A 859 11.08 30.56 14.76
C PHE A 859 11.02 30.65 13.23
N PRO A 860 11.70 31.59 12.53
CA PRO A 860 11.67 31.66 11.07
C PRO A 860 12.19 30.40 10.37
N ALA A 861 13.18 29.70 10.94
CA ALA A 861 13.66 28.44 10.37
C ALA A 861 12.63 27.31 10.53
N VAL A 862 11.99 27.20 11.70
CA VAL A 862 10.97 26.16 11.93
C VAL A 862 9.71 26.43 11.09
N PHE A 863 9.29 27.69 10.98
CA PHE A 863 8.16 28.09 10.14
C PHE A 863 8.45 27.89 8.64
N GLY A 864 9.67 28.19 8.19
CA GLY A 864 10.12 27.85 6.84
C GLY A 864 10.05 26.35 6.58
N ASN A 865 10.53 25.53 7.51
CA ASN A 865 10.51 24.06 7.42
C ASN A 865 9.09 23.51 7.25
N ALA A 866 8.13 24.02 8.02
CA ALA A 866 6.71 23.68 7.90
C ALA A 866 6.16 23.94 6.48
N ILE A 867 6.38 25.15 5.96
CA ILE A 867 5.90 25.57 4.63
C ILE A 867 6.60 24.75 3.53
N GLY A 868 7.91 24.51 3.66
CA GLY A 868 8.68 23.70 2.71
C GLY A 868 8.14 22.27 2.58
N SER A 869 7.95 21.57 3.70
CA SER A 869 7.49 20.18 3.69
C SER A 869 6.09 20.04 3.08
N ILE A 870 5.17 20.99 3.38
CA ILE A 870 3.81 21.00 2.83
C ILE A 870 3.82 21.35 1.33
N LEU A 871 4.56 22.39 0.94
CA LEU A 871 4.62 22.84 -0.45
C LEU A 871 5.26 21.79 -1.37
N ALA A 872 6.28 21.08 -0.92
CA ALA A 872 6.84 19.93 -1.65
C ALA A 872 5.76 18.86 -1.92
N GLY A 873 4.99 18.46 -0.90
CA GLY A 873 3.91 17.48 -1.07
C GLY A 873 2.87 17.90 -2.12
N TYR A 874 2.44 19.18 -2.08
CA TYR A 874 1.51 19.73 -3.07
C TYR A 874 2.12 19.81 -4.48
N LEU A 875 3.34 20.34 -4.62
CA LEU A 875 3.98 20.51 -5.93
C LEU A 875 4.34 19.17 -6.57
N ILE A 876 4.80 18.18 -5.80
CA ILE A 876 5.07 16.84 -6.32
C ILE A 876 3.77 16.19 -6.81
N LYS A 877 2.69 16.22 -6.00
CA LYS A 877 1.36 15.72 -6.39
C LYS A 877 0.81 16.37 -7.67
N ARG A 878 1.16 17.64 -7.94
CA ARG A 878 0.71 18.37 -9.13
C ARG A 878 1.61 18.22 -10.37
N THR A 879 2.90 17.92 -10.20
CA THR A 879 3.90 18.00 -11.29
C THR A 879 4.62 16.69 -11.60
N GLY A 880 4.61 15.71 -10.68
CA GLY A 880 5.38 14.47 -10.80
C GLY A 880 6.90 14.67 -10.72
N ARG A 881 7.40 15.85 -10.30
CA ARG A 881 8.83 16.17 -10.30
C ARG A 881 9.36 16.52 -8.89
N TYR A 882 10.20 15.65 -8.36
CA TYR A 882 10.86 15.83 -7.07
C TYR A 882 12.28 16.40 -7.20
N LYS A 883 13.00 16.13 -8.31
CA LYS A 883 14.40 16.55 -8.49
C LYS A 883 14.51 18.07 -8.53
N SER A 884 13.63 18.74 -9.28
CA SER A 884 13.61 20.20 -9.36
C SER A 884 13.47 20.86 -7.98
N LEU A 885 12.69 20.25 -7.08
CA LEU A 885 12.49 20.76 -5.72
C LEU A 885 13.72 20.55 -4.85
N LEU A 886 14.43 19.43 -4.96
CA LEU A 886 15.71 19.20 -4.27
C LEU A 886 16.79 20.22 -4.69
N VAL A 887 16.84 20.58 -5.97
CA VAL A 887 17.76 21.62 -6.49
C VAL A 887 17.35 23.01 -5.97
N ILE A 888 16.06 23.38 -6.06
CA ILE A 888 15.57 24.67 -5.52
C ILE A 888 15.83 24.79 -4.02
N ALA A 889 15.61 23.71 -3.28
CA ALA A 889 15.79 23.65 -1.83
C ALA A 889 17.24 23.85 -1.40
N THR A 890 18.18 23.13 -2.02
CA THR A 890 19.62 23.24 -1.73
C THR A 890 20.17 24.62 -2.13
N ILE A 891 19.64 25.25 -3.19
CA ILE A 891 19.92 26.66 -3.50
C ILE A 891 19.38 27.59 -2.40
N ALA A 892 18.12 27.44 -2.00
CA ALA A 892 17.48 28.30 -0.98
C ALA A 892 18.22 28.26 0.36
N SER A 893 18.63 27.07 0.82
CA SER A 893 19.47 26.93 2.01
C SER A 893 20.83 27.60 1.83
N SER A 894 21.49 27.41 0.68
CA SER A 894 22.80 28.01 0.41
C SER A 894 22.75 29.54 0.40
N VAL A 895 21.67 30.15 -0.12
CA VAL A 895 21.43 31.60 -0.07
C VAL A 895 21.28 32.08 1.38
N SER A 896 20.63 31.31 2.26
CA SER A 896 20.53 31.63 3.69
C SER A 896 21.91 31.73 4.35
N TYR A 897 22.76 30.70 4.21
CA TYR A 897 24.10 30.71 4.82
C TYR A 897 25.00 31.83 4.25
N VAL A 898 24.89 32.12 2.94
CA VAL A 898 25.60 33.26 2.31
C VAL A 898 25.12 34.61 2.82
N LEU A 899 23.81 34.80 3.06
CA LEU A 899 23.30 36.05 3.64
C LEU A 899 23.83 36.30 5.05
N LEU A 900 23.91 35.26 5.89
CA LEU A 900 24.46 35.36 7.24
C LEU A 900 25.96 35.71 7.20
N LEU A 901 26.75 35.02 6.36
CA LEU A 901 28.17 35.29 6.13
C LEU A 901 28.48 36.73 5.67
N LEU A 902 27.50 37.44 5.09
CA LEU A 902 27.63 38.81 4.57
C LEU A 902 26.99 39.89 5.45
N ARG A 903 26.34 39.52 6.57
CA ARG A 903 25.56 40.44 7.41
C ARG A 903 25.82 40.30 8.90
N TRP A 904 26.00 39.09 9.41
CA TRP A 904 26.15 38.85 10.84
C TRP A 904 27.60 39.10 11.29
N HIS A 905 27.91 40.39 11.48
CA HIS A 905 29.21 40.89 11.90
C HIS A 905 29.14 41.68 13.22
N GLY A 906 28.21 41.32 14.11
CA GLY A 906 27.93 41.99 15.38
C GLY A 906 26.64 42.79 15.34
N ASP A 907 26.63 43.91 14.63
CA ASP A 907 25.47 44.80 14.51
C ASP A 907 24.36 44.18 13.64
N THR A 908 23.26 43.72 14.25
CA THR A 908 22.14 43.07 13.55
C THR A 908 20.77 43.55 14.03
N ASN A 909 19.83 43.67 13.11
CA ASN A 909 18.43 44.02 13.38
C ASN A 909 17.57 42.75 13.58
N VAL A 910 16.50 42.83 14.39
CA VAL A 910 15.54 41.73 14.64
C VAL A 910 14.97 41.17 13.33
N TRP A 911 14.79 42.00 12.30
CA TRP A 911 14.33 41.56 10.98
C TRP A 911 15.31 40.65 10.23
N GLU A 912 16.60 40.66 10.55
CA GLU A 912 17.62 39.79 9.92
C GLU A 912 17.48 38.33 10.35
N SER A 913 16.72 38.06 11.42
CA SER A 913 16.24 36.71 11.76
C SER A 913 15.45 36.07 10.62
N LEU A 914 14.87 36.85 9.68
CA LEU A 914 14.21 36.29 8.50
C LEU A 914 15.21 35.66 7.51
N TYR A 915 16.51 35.95 7.61
CA TYR A 915 17.52 35.35 6.73
C TYR A 915 17.71 33.84 6.95
N ILE A 916 17.24 33.27 8.08
CA ILE A 916 17.26 31.81 8.31
C ILE A 916 16.03 31.08 7.74
N PHE A 917 14.98 31.80 7.33
CA PHE A 917 13.77 31.20 6.75
C PHE A 917 14.06 30.36 5.50
N PRO A 918 14.91 30.77 4.53
CA PRO A 918 15.22 29.97 3.35
C PRO A 918 15.96 28.67 3.66
N SER A 919 16.80 28.62 4.71
CA SER A 919 17.40 27.38 5.23
C SER A 919 16.34 26.43 5.77
N GLY A 920 15.43 26.94 6.60
CA GLY A 920 14.29 26.15 7.09
C GLY A 920 13.47 25.56 5.96
N PHE A 921 13.06 26.42 5.02
CA PHE A 921 12.26 26.07 3.85
C PHE A 921 12.94 25.07 2.91
N GLY A 922 14.24 25.24 2.64
CA GLY A 922 15.03 24.27 1.89
C GLY A 922 15.07 22.91 2.57
N ALA A 923 15.37 22.86 3.87
CA ALA A 923 15.35 21.59 4.61
C ALA A 923 13.97 20.91 4.63
N GLY A 924 12.87 21.69 4.67
CA GLY A 924 11.51 21.14 4.59
C GLY A 924 11.19 20.55 3.21
N LEU A 925 11.53 21.28 2.14
CA LEU A 925 11.44 20.76 0.78
C LEU A 925 12.23 19.45 0.62
N VAL A 926 13.46 19.38 1.15
CA VAL A 926 14.31 18.17 1.09
C VAL A 926 13.77 17.02 1.93
N GLN A 927 13.15 17.28 3.09
CA GLN A 927 12.53 16.23 3.91
C GLN A 927 11.42 15.50 3.13
N SER A 928 10.49 16.23 2.53
CA SER A 928 9.40 15.64 1.73
C SER A 928 9.88 15.07 0.37
N ALA A 929 10.68 15.84 -0.38
CA ALA A 929 11.10 15.44 -1.72
C ALA A 929 12.17 14.34 -1.71
N GLY A 930 13.03 14.29 -0.69
CA GLY A 930 14.03 13.24 -0.50
C GLY A 930 13.40 11.89 -0.18
N PHE A 931 12.36 11.88 0.66
CA PHE A 931 11.60 10.67 0.96
C PHE A 931 10.94 10.11 -0.31
N ILE A 932 10.29 10.96 -1.10
CA ILE A 932 9.69 10.53 -2.38
C ILE A 932 10.76 10.09 -3.38
N SER A 933 11.89 10.80 -3.47
CA SER A 933 13.02 10.39 -4.34
C SER A 933 13.53 8.99 -4.02
N VAL A 934 13.71 8.66 -2.75
CA VAL A 934 14.27 7.36 -2.34
C VAL A 934 13.23 6.23 -2.52
N GLN A 935 11.95 6.55 -2.34
CA GLN A 935 10.81 5.67 -2.61
C GLN A 935 10.57 5.43 -4.12
N ALA A 936 10.99 6.36 -4.98
CA ALA A 936 10.89 6.23 -6.44
C ALA A 936 12.06 5.43 -7.05
N ALA A 937 13.20 5.39 -6.38
CA ALA A 937 14.42 4.74 -6.87
C ALA A 937 14.49 3.22 -6.62
N VAL A 938 13.57 2.64 -5.85
CA VAL A 938 13.70 1.25 -5.34
C VAL A 938 12.46 0.38 -5.49
N ASN A 939 12.70 -0.91 -5.78
CA ASN A 939 11.69 -1.97 -5.83
C ASN A 939 10.89 -2.07 -4.51
N PRO A 940 9.58 -2.45 -4.57
CA PRO A 940 8.70 -2.48 -3.40
C PRO A 940 9.27 -3.23 -2.18
N LYS A 941 9.92 -4.37 -2.42
CA LYS A 941 10.51 -5.27 -1.40
C LYS A 941 11.48 -4.57 -0.43
N HIS A 942 12.17 -3.50 -0.84
CA HIS A 942 13.23 -2.86 -0.04
C HIS A 942 12.83 -1.48 0.51
N LYS A 943 11.61 -1.01 0.25
CA LYS A 943 11.14 0.34 0.62
C LYS A 943 11.24 0.65 2.12
N ALA A 944 11.05 -0.36 2.98
CA ALA A 944 11.21 -0.22 4.43
C ALA A 944 12.69 0.01 4.81
N ALA A 945 13.60 -0.86 4.35
CA ALA A 945 15.03 -0.75 4.64
C ALA A 945 15.63 0.58 4.14
N VAL A 946 15.30 0.99 2.91
CA VAL A 946 15.73 2.29 2.35
C VAL A 946 15.20 3.48 3.16
N THR A 947 13.97 3.39 3.67
CA THR A 947 13.41 4.42 4.57
C THR A 947 14.19 4.50 5.88
N SER A 948 14.50 3.36 6.50
CA SER A 948 15.31 3.29 7.72
C SER A 948 16.71 3.85 7.50
N GLY A 949 17.35 3.58 6.35
CA GLY A 949 18.64 4.17 5.97
C GLY A 949 18.59 5.68 5.79
N MET A 950 17.49 6.24 5.26
CA MET A 950 17.30 7.70 5.19
C MET A 950 17.19 8.31 6.60
N PHE A 951 16.42 7.71 7.50
CA PHE A 951 16.34 8.19 8.89
C PHE A 951 17.65 8.03 9.67
N LEU A 952 18.44 6.99 9.42
CA LEU A 952 19.79 6.86 9.96
C LEU A 952 20.71 7.96 9.41
N THR A 953 20.63 8.24 8.11
CA THR A 953 21.40 9.31 7.46
C THR A 953 21.07 10.68 8.04
N PHE A 954 19.81 10.94 8.42
CA PHE A 954 19.47 12.16 9.17
C PHE A 954 20.21 12.24 10.51
N GLN A 955 20.23 11.18 11.33
CA GLN A 955 20.93 11.19 12.63
C GLN A 955 22.44 11.46 12.45
N ILE A 956 23.08 10.77 11.49
CA ILE A 956 24.49 10.98 11.13
C ILE A 956 24.72 12.44 10.69
N GLY A 957 23.83 12.99 9.84
CA GLY A 957 23.89 14.38 9.40
C GLY A 957 23.80 15.38 10.57
N MET A 958 22.86 15.19 11.51
CA MET A 958 22.71 16.06 12.68
C MET A 958 23.98 16.08 13.53
N ILE A 959 24.59 14.91 13.78
CA ILE A 959 25.81 14.78 14.58
C ILE A 959 26.98 15.44 13.85
N LEU A 960 27.28 15.04 12.61
CA LEU A 960 28.40 15.59 11.84
C LEU A 960 28.30 17.10 11.65
N GLY A 961 27.11 17.63 11.35
CA GLY A 961 26.89 19.07 11.18
C GLY A 961 27.17 19.85 12.48
N LEU A 962 26.66 19.34 13.60
CA LEU A 962 26.84 19.97 14.90
C LEU A 962 28.28 19.87 15.42
N SER A 963 28.90 18.69 15.38
CA SER A 963 30.29 18.47 15.82
C SER A 963 31.25 19.39 15.05
N CYS A 964 31.13 19.44 13.72
CA CYS A 964 31.97 20.29 12.89
C CYS A 964 31.74 21.79 13.15
N VAL A 965 30.49 22.23 13.33
CA VAL A 965 30.17 23.63 13.66
C VAL A 965 30.72 24.01 15.04
N SER A 966 30.53 23.18 16.05
CA SER A 966 31.01 23.42 17.42
C SER A 966 32.55 23.50 17.45
N ALA A 967 33.23 22.51 16.86
CA ALA A 967 34.69 22.47 16.81
C ALA A 967 35.30 23.65 16.03
N VAL A 968 34.75 23.99 14.86
CA VAL A 968 35.24 25.14 14.06
C VAL A 968 34.99 26.46 14.79
N MET A 969 33.83 26.63 15.42
CA MET A 969 33.49 27.83 16.19
C MET A 969 34.45 28.02 17.38
N MET A 970 34.63 26.99 18.21
CA MET A 970 35.47 27.06 19.41
C MET A 970 36.95 27.21 19.09
N GLU A 971 37.48 26.48 18.10
CA GLU A 971 38.89 26.61 17.70
C GLU A 971 39.19 27.96 17.04
N THR A 972 38.27 28.46 16.19
CA THR A 972 38.40 29.81 15.61
C THR A 972 38.36 30.88 16.68
N MET A 973 37.43 30.76 17.65
CA MET A 973 37.34 31.69 18.78
C MET A 973 38.64 31.68 19.60
N ARG A 974 39.16 30.50 20.00
CA ARG A 974 40.43 30.36 20.74
C ARG A 974 41.59 31.01 19.98
N TRP A 975 41.72 30.71 18.67
CA TRP A 975 42.77 31.27 17.81
C TRP A 975 42.70 32.79 17.67
N ARG A 976 41.50 33.35 17.44
CA ARG A 976 41.29 34.79 17.34
C ARG A 976 41.51 35.49 18.67
N LEU A 977 40.99 34.94 19.77
CA LEU A 977 41.12 35.54 21.09
C LEU A 977 42.59 35.56 21.55
N GLU A 978 43.36 34.48 21.35
CA GLU A 978 44.81 34.47 21.61
C GLU A 978 45.54 35.55 20.80
N ALA A 979 45.25 35.68 19.50
CA ALA A 979 45.87 36.70 18.65
C ALA A 979 45.52 38.14 19.09
N TRP A 980 44.27 38.39 19.52
CA TRP A 980 43.84 39.70 20.02
C TRP A 980 44.46 40.03 21.39
N LEU A 981 44.44 39.08 22.34
CA LEU A 981 45.03 39.25 23.67
C LEU A 981 46.58 39.37 23.59
N GLN A 982 47.23 38.71 22.63
CA GLN A 982 48.64 38.91 22.33
C GLN A 982 48.89 40.31 21.76
N GLY A 983 48.01 40.82 20.89
CA GLY A 983 48.04 42.20 20.41
C GLY A 983 47.85 43.26 21.51
N MET A 984 47.18 42.91 22.61
CA MET A 984 47.05 43.73 23.82
C MET A 984 48.26 43.64 24.77
N GLY A 985 49.25 42.78 24.48
CA GLY A 985 50.47 42.64 25.29
C GLY A 985 50.33 41.83 26.58
N LEU A 986 49.24 41.07 26.74
CA LEU A 986 48.98 40.27 27.94
C LEU A 986 49.93 39.06 28.06
N GLU A 987 50.33 38.72 29.28
CA GLU A 987 51.20 37.56 29.56
C GLU A 987 50.53 36.21 29.20
N ALA A 988 51.32 35.25 28.72
CA ALA A 988 50.80 33.98 28.21
C ALA A 988 50.02 33.12 29.22
N ILE A 989 50.21 33.34 30.53
CA ILE A 989 49.41 32.70 31.59
C ILE A 989 48.02 33.35 31.65
N ALA A 990 47.98 34.68 31.76
CA ALA A 990 46.72 35.45 31.78
C ALA A 990 45.90 35.27 30.50
N ARG A 991 46.54 35.18 29.31
CA ARG A 991 45.82 34.91 28.05
C ARG A 991 45.11 33.56 28.08
N LYS A 992 45.78 32.50 28.54
CA LYS A 992 45.17 31.17 28.70
C LYS A 992 43.99 31.20 29.67
N GLU A 993 44.15 31.84 30.82
CA GLU A 993 43.08 31.96 31.82
C GLU A 993 41.86 32.74 31.31
N ILE A 994 42.07 33.79 30.51
CA ILE A 994 40.99 34.56 29.86
C ILE A 994 40.31 33.73 28.78
N ILE A 995 41.06 32.96 27.97
CA ILE A 995 40.50 32.09 26.93
C ILE A 995 39.66 30.98 27.56
N GLU A 996 40.20 30.28 28.56
CA GLU A 996 39.54 29.18 29.29
C GLU A 996 38.22 29.64 29.92
N LYS A 997 38.18 30.81 30.56
CA LYS A 997 36.94 31.38 31.11
C LYS A 997 35.97 31.90 30.05
N ALA A 998 36.47 32.34 28.90
CA ALA A 998 35.63 32.78 27.78
C ALA A 998 34.99 31.60 27.03
N THR A 999 35.65 30.44 26.99
CA THR A 999 35.12 29.20 26.40
C THR A 999 34.37 28.33 27.41
N SER A 1000 34.50 28.55 28.73
CA SER A 1000 33.70 27.87 29.76
C SER A 1000 32.30 28.47 29.95
N SER A 1001 32.14 29.79 29.80
CA SER A 1001 30.90 30.50 30.13
C SER A 1001 30.65 31.74 29.27
N VAL A 1002 29.42 31.87 28.73
CA VAL A 1002 28.99 33.06 27.96
C VAL A 1002 29.00 34.32 28.83
N ASP A 1003 28.66 34.20 30.12
CA ASP A 1003 28.54 35.33 31.04
C ASP A 1003 29.89 35.94 31.45
N TYR A 1004 31.02 35.27 31.18
CA TYR A 1004 32.33 35.87 31.41
C TYR A 1004 32.55 37.13 30.53
N ALA A 1005 31.96 37.17 29.33
CA ALA A 1005 31.97 38.35 28.47
C ALA A 1005 31.15 39.53 29.05
N ASN A 1006 30.22 39.28 29.97
CA ASN A 1006 29.39 40.31 30.61
C ASN A 1006 30.08 40.98 31.81
N HIS A 1007 31.00 40.28 32.49
CA HIS A 1007 31.58 40.68 33.77
C HIS A 1007 33.08 41.09 33.69
N THR A 1008 33.66 41.08 32.50
CA THR A 1008 35.07 41.44 32.23
C THR A 1008 35.28 42.89 31.83
N GLU A 1009 36.54 43.36 31.85
CA GLU A 1009 36.89 44.71 31.43
C GLU A 1009 36.49 45.00 29.97
N SER A 1010 36.01 46.22 29.72
CA SER A 1010 35.38 46.64 28.44
C SER A 1010 36.17 46.30 27.18
N HIS A 1011 37.51 46.30 27.22
CA HIS A 1011 38.35 45.97 26.08
C HIS A 1011 38.52 44.46 25.87
N ILE A 1012 38.61 43.67 26.94
CA ILE A 1012 38.63 42.19 26.91
C ILE A 1012 37.25 41.66 26.49
N SER A 1013 36.18 42.20 27.07
CA SER A 1013 34.79 41.89 26.73
C SER A 1013 34.52 42.05 25.22
N LYS A 1014 35.00 43.13 24.60
CA LYS A 1014 34.91 43.34 23.14
C LYS A 1014 35.73 42.33 22.33
N ALA A 1015 36.93 41.97 22.78
CA ALA A 1015 37.74 40.95 22.10
C ALA A 1015 37.08 39.56 22.14
N ILE A 1016 36.47 39.19 23.28
CA ILE A 1016 35.70 37.95 23.42
C ILE A 1016 34.49 37.95 22.47
N VAL A 1017 33.66 39.01 22.49
CA VAL A 1017 32.49 39.12 21.60
C VAL A 1017 32.89 39.06 20.13
N GLN A 1018 33.96 39.75 19.71
CA GLN A 1018 34.43 39.71 18.33
C GLN A 1018 34.98 38.33 17.93
N ALA A 1019 35.73 37.66 18.82
CA ALA A 1019 36.22 36.30 18.57
C ALA A 1019 35.07 35.29 18.40
N TYR A 1020 33.99 35.42 19.19
CA TYR A 1020 32.75 34.65 19.00
C TYR A 1020 32.06 34.96 17.66
N VAL A 1021 31.89 36.24 17.30
CA VAL A 1021 31.28 36.65 16.02
C VAL A 1021 32.04 36.07 14.83
N GLU A 1022 33.38 36.11 14.85
CA GLU A 1022 34.19 35.49 13.80
C GLU A 1022 34.08 33.96 13.80
N GLY A 1023 34.11 33.30 14.97
CA GLY A 1023 33.92 31.85 15.07
C GLY A 1023 32.56 31.37 14.54
N LEU A 1024 31.49 32.11 14.84
CA LEU A 1024 30.14 31.88 14.32
C LEU A 1024 30.07 32.12 12.80
N GLY A 1025 30.78 33.13 12.28
CA GLY A 1025 30.95 33.35 10.85
C GLY A 1025 31.61 32.14 10.15
N PHE A 1026 32.71 31.62 10.68
CA PHE A 1026 33.34 30.41 10.14
C PHE A 1026 32.44 29.17 10.26
N SER A 1027 31.62 29.07 11.32
CA SER A 1027 30.64 27.98 11.48
C SER A 1027 29.57 27.98 10.37
N HIS A 1028 29.08 29.15 9.96
CA HIS A 1028 28.16 29.27 8.82
C HIS A 1028 28.79 28.82 7.49
N GLY A 1029 30.12 28.93 7.36
CA GLY A 1029 30.88 28.33 6.26
C GLY A 1029 30.77 26.80 6.22
N VAL A 1030 30.76 26.11 7.36
CA VAL A 1030 30.56 24.66 7.45
C VAL A 1030 29.15 24.26 6.98
N SER A 1031 28.13 25.01 7.39
CA SER A 1031 26.76 24.83 6.87
C SER A 1031 26.66 25.06 5.37
N LEU A 1032 27.34 26.09 4.84
CA LEU A 1032 27.38 26.36 3.40
C LEU A 1032 28.06 25.23 2.62
N ILE A 1033 29.20 24.69 3.10
CA ILE A 1033 29.89 23.55 2.46
C ILE A 1033 28.99 22.31 2.45
N SER A 1034 28.35 22.00 3.59
CA SER A 1034 27.41 20.87 3.72
C SER A 1034 26.21 21.01 2.76
N SER A 1035 25.71 22.25 2.61
CA SER A 1035 24.64 22.59 1.67
C SER A 1035 25.07 22.49 0.21
N ALA A 1036 26.31 22.89 -0.12
CA ALA A 1036 26.88 22.80 -1.45
C ALA A 1036 27.13 21.35 -1.89
N LEU A 1037 27.57 20.47 -0.98
CA LEU A 1037 27.66 19.03 -1.22
C LEU A 1037 26.29 18.43 -1.55
N ALA A 1038 25.26 18.81 -0.80
CA ALA A 1038 23.88 18.41 -1.09
C ALA A 1038 23.37 18.97 -2.44
N PHE A 1039 23.72 20.21 -2.80
CA PHE A 1039 23.40 20.79 -4.12
C PHE A 1039 24.04 19.99 -5.26
N VAL A 1040 25.33 19.65 -5.16
CA VAL A 1040 26.04 18.80 -6.13
C VAL A 1040 25.35 17.43 -6.27
N GLY A 1041 24.96 16.82 -5.15
CA GLY A 1041 24.16 15.60 -5.14
C GLY A 1041 22.83 15.76 -5.90
N ALA A 1042 22.07 16.83 -5.62
CA ALA A 1042 20.78 17.11 -6.24
C ALA A 1042 20.87 17.38 -7.75
N VAL A 1043 21.97 17.98 -8.23
CA VAL A 1043 22.23 18.15 -9.66
C VAL A 1043 22.51 16.81 -10.34
N PHE A 1044 23.29 15.92 -9.72
CA PHE A 1044 23.70 14.64 -10.30
C PHE A 1044 22.72 13.46 -10.10
N LEU A 1045 21.70 13.63 -9.26
CA LEU A 1045 20.60 12.68 -9.05
C LEU A 1045 19.79 12.45 -10.34
N ARG A 1046 19.28 11.24 -10.59
CA ARG A 1046 18.31 10.98 -11.68
C ARG A 1046 16.87 11.19 -11.21
N GLU A 1047 16.03 11.74 -12.08
CA GLU A 1047 14.59 11.87 -11.84
C GLU A 1047 13.87 10.66 -12.43
N HIS A 1048 13.35 9.80 -11.55
CA HIS A 1048 12.53 8.65 -11.89
C HIS A 1048 11.06 9.09 -11.99
N LYS A 1049 10.28 8.45 -12.85
CA LYS A 1049 8.84 8.73 -12.96
C LYS A 1049 8.11 8.17 -11.73
N ILE A 1050 7.21 8.98 -11.17
CA ILE A 1050 6.35 8.70 -10.02
C ILE A 1050 4.87 8.84 -10.38
#